data_AF-A0A2L2TZF1-F1
#
_entry.id   AF-A0A2L2TZF1-F1
#
_cell.length_a   1.000
_cell.length_b   1.000
_cell.length_c   1.000
_cell.angle_alpha   90.00
_cell.angle_beta   90.00
_cell.angle_gamma   90.00
#
_symmetry.space_group_name_H-M   'P 1'
#
loop_
_entity.id
_entity.type
_entity.pdbx_description
1 polymer ?
#
loop_
_entity_poly.entity_id
_entity_poly.type
_entity_poly.pdbx_seq_one_letter_code
_entity_poly.pdbx_strand_id
1 'polypeptide(L)'
;MEEERTGESTRQDEPPVTEIFSGDDDGSGMAADQWNKDVPLALMVLGEMLTMELKDVRIRGWRIDESRGWGQNSTILNIMRERWSPDTVRMLQRSLHSHKTAQLYALRLTGPVSSQPSTLSLGSNGKGYEQAHSDTCNLGDNEEFVGLDQDKLADIIERGRIPLAKYNASTGRIKILEFEPGTRYVIISHVWANGYGNPNEKKIRKCVLDLFNQLILDAQQILRRNDPDPELPFWIDALTIPVNNPIQRKRAIKTMHYAYTNANFMVVLDSGLAKIAAGRSYAGTAMRIFTSRWMGRLWTLQEAYLSKKLIFRFSNNELVDMDQLEANFLTSHTLGHSMVAGKARKYFDRLLGWQRQKRIYGVPVYDSVLLASVWEAVQWRTTSFVVHETQALATLFEVEVDFPDDFDHASCGLKCGEWLDGECRVNLDMRMKCFLESLYDAYPGSIPPGIIFVPGRRLAVEGFGWALCSWMVGQNVGHDDPIFSHKTAAELTLDGLLVRYSGFRLRSSGNRMYDAAENKFAFPCDILLLEWYCVQSCDGKTMSIPKGDGHAIISSREEVREDKSIALLVSVKKTLRPKLYVEILQRIWIWRETDQAKIEVLRRSFWENKINVCEYGEVLNSDQQWCIGKQKWDNIRHRESVYTVSI
;
A
#
# COMPACT_ATOMS: atom_id res chain seq x y z
N MET A 1 62.37 -23.68 37.02
CA MET A 1 62.55 -22.29 37.48
C MET A 1 62.72 -21.43 36.24
N GLU A 2 61.62 -21.04 35.63
CA GLU A 2 61.55 -19.99 34.62
C GLU A 2 60.21 -19.32 34.87
N GLU A 3 60.26 -18.10 35.41
CA GLU A 3 59.08 -17.31 35.79
C GLU A 3 58.49 -16.62 34.56
N GLU A 4 57.22 -16.92 34.31
CA GLU A 4 56.34 -16.21 33.38
C GLU A 4 56.10 -14.77 33.86
N ARG A 5 56.38 -13.80 32.98
CA ARG A 5 55.81 -12.44 33.08
C ARG A 5 54.66 -12.34 32.10
N THR A 6 53.44 -12.52 32.60
CA THR A 6 52.20 -12.15 31.94
C THR A 6 52.05 -10.63 31.94
N GLY A 7 52.09 -10.01 30.76
CA GLY A 7 51.67 -8.63 30.55
C GLY A 7 50.17 -8.58 30.29
N GLU A 8 49.40 -8.13 31.27
CA GLU A 8 47.98 -7.80 31.10
C GLU A 8 47.84 -6.55 30.22
N SER A 9 47.26 -6.74 29.03
CA SER A 9 46.71 -5.65 28.23
C SER A 9 45.34 -5.29 28.82
N THR A 10 45.29 -4.12 29.45
CA THR A 10 44.06 -3.47 29.92
C THR A 10 43.10 -3.26 28.75
N ARG A 11 42.04 -4.07 28.68
CA ARG A 11 40.82 -3.72 27.95
C ARG A 11 40.28 -2.45 28.61
N GLN A 12 40.16 -1.38 27.84
CA GLN A 12 39.34 -0.24 28.23
C GLN A 12 37.89 -0.74 28.30
N ASP A 13 37.37 -0.90 29.50
CA ASP A 13 35.94 -1.13 29.74
C ASP A 13 35.18 0.06 29.17
N GLU A 14 34.39 -0.17 28.13
CA GLU A 14 33.36 0.78 27.70
C GLU A 14 32.42 1.05 28.89
N PRO A 15 31.99 2.30 29.12
CA PRO A 15 31.09 2.60 30.22
C PRO A 15 29.82 1.75 30.08
N PRO A 16 29.23 1.26 31.20
CA PRO A 16 28.07 0.39 31.14
C PRO A 16 26.94 1.11 30.42
N VAL A 17 26.60 0.64 29.21
CA VAL A 17 25.44 1.10 28.47
C VAL A 17 24.22 0.68 29.29
N THR A 18 23.53 1.66 29.87
CA THR A 18 22.25 1.40 30.56
C THR A 18 21.20 1.16 29.48
N GLU A 19 20.86 -0.11 29.23
CA GLU A 19 19.78 -0.48 28.30
C GLU A 19 18.42 -0.22 28.95
N ILE A 20 17.66 0.69 28.36
CA ILE A 20 16.29 1.00 28.80
C ILE A 20 15.33 0.17 27.94
N PHE A 21 14.80 -0.92 28.50
CA PHE A 21 13.86 -1.80 27.82
C PHE A 21 12.43 -1.25 27.83
N SER A 22 11.73 -1.34 26.69
CA SER A 22 10.26 -1.29 26.69
C SER A 22 9.77 -2.71 26.99
N GLY A 23 9.27 -2.93 28.20
CA GLY A 23 9.02 -4.28 28.73
C GLY A 23 8.19 -5.22 27.82
N ASP A 24 8.44 -6.50 28.07
CA ASP A 24 7.83 -7.73 27.53
C ASP A 24 8.55 -8.30 26.27
N ASP A 25 9.85 -8.64 26.42
CA ASP A 25 10.52 -9.67 25.62
C ASP A 25 10.64 -10.93 26.50
N ASP A 26 9.75 -11.91 26.27
CA ASP A 26 9.72 -13.18 27.00
C ASP A 26 10.92 -14.06 26.60
N GLY A 27 11.73 -14.47 27.59
CA GLY A 27 12.66 -15.59 27.42
C GLY A 27 13.70 -15.79 28.51
N SER A 28 14.15 -14.75 29.22
CA SER A 28 15.12 -14.87 30.31
C SER A 28 14.50 -14.37 31.60
N GLY A 29 14.31 -15.26 32.57
CA GLY A 29 13.78 -14.97 33.91
C GLY A 29 14.73 -14.12 34.75
N MET A 30 15.03 -12.90 34.29
CA MET A 30 15.59 -11.82 35.09
C MET A 30 14.47 -10.84 35.42
N ALA A 31 14.36 -10.48 36.69
CA ALA A 31 13.37 -9.55 37.20
C ALA A 31 13.36 -8.28 36.34
N ALA A 32 12.24 -7.99 35.69
CA ALA A 32 12.06 -6.76 34.94
C ALA A 32 12.23 -5.59 35.90
N ASP A 33 13.36 -4.88 35.78
CA ASP A 33 13.61 -3.70 36.57
C ASP A 33 12.50 -2.68 36.38
N GLN A 34 12.14 -2.04 37.48
CA GLN A 34 10.95 -1.24 37.69
C GLN A 34 11.06 0.15 37.04
N TRP A 35 11.48 0.21 35.78
CA TRP A 35 11.46 1.44 35.00
C TRP A 35 10.09 1.60 34.35
N ASN A 36 9.41 2.71 34.65
CA ASN A 36 8.05 2.98 34.18
C ASN A 36 8.01 2.90 32.63
N LYS A 37 7.11 2.07 32.08
CA LYS A 37 6.91 1.84 30.63
C LYS A 37 6.70 3.15 29.84
N ASP A 38 6.35 4.23 30.55
CA ASP A 38 6.17 5.59 30.02
C ASP A 38 7.48 6.33 29.68
N VAL A 39 8.60 6.02 30.34
CA VAL A 39 9.85 6.78 30.16
C VAL A 39 10.48 6.56 28.78
N PRO A 40 10.61 5.32 28.25
CA PRO A 40 11.09 5.12 26.89
C PRO A 40 10.24 5.89 25.87
N LEU A 41 8.91 5.87 26.06
CA LEU A 41 7.99 6.60 25.19
C LEU A 41 8.19 8.12 25.27
N ALA A 42 8.34 8.67 26.48
CA ALA A 42 8.61 10.09 26.68
C ALA A 42 9.93 10.52 26.01
N LEU A 43 10.99 9.72 26.13
CA LEU A 43 12.28 9.96 25.48
C LEU A 43 12.16 9.93 23.95
N MET A 44 11.43 8.95 23.39
CA MET A 44 11.24 8.88 21.94
C MET A 44 10.43 10.07 21.40
N VAL A 45 9.38 10.51 22.11
CA VAL A 45 8.59 11.69 21.72
C VAL A 45 9.43 12.97 21.82
N LEU A 46 10.19 13.14 22.90
CA LEU A 46 11.09 14.28 23.07
C LEU A 46 12.16 14.30 21.97
N GLY A 47 12.77 13.15 21.71
CA GLY A 47 13.76 12.98 20.66
C GLY A 47 13.22 13.31 19.27
N GLU A 48 11.99 12.87 18.96
CA GLU A 48 11.32 13.21 17.70
C GLU A 48 11.11 14.72 17.55
N MET A 49 10.65 15.39 18.62
CA MET A 49 10.46 16.85 18.63
C MET A 49 11.78 17.60 18.43
N LEU A 50 12.84 17.21 19.15
CA LEU A 50 14.17 17.81 19.00
C LEU A 50 14.74 17.60 17.59
N THR A 51 14.52 16.43 17.01
CA THR A 51 14.96 16.13 15.63
C THR A 51 14.36 17.10 14.62
N MET A 52 13.11 17.55 14.83
CA MET A 52 12.47 18.52 13.94
C MET A 52 12.99 19.94 14.12
N GLU A 53 13.14 20.41 15.37
CA GLU A 53 13.67 21.75 15.65
C GLU A 53 15.11 21.91 15.16
N LEU A 54 15.87 20.82 15.12
CA LEU A 54 17.27 20.83 14.68
C LEU A 54 17.45 20.64 13.16
N LYS A 55 16.38 20.51 12.36
CA LYS A 55 16.49 20.36 10.90
C LYS A 55 17.24 21.51 10.23
N ASP A 56 17.05 22.72 10.74
CA ASP A 56 17.70 23.93 10.22
C ASP A 56 19.03 24.25 10.95
N VAL A 57 19.46 23.38 11.87
CA VAL A 57 20.67 23.57 12.69
C VAL A 57 21.72 22.51 12.35
N ARG A 58 22.81 22.93 11.71
CA ARG A 58 23.97 22.05 11.46
C ARG A 58 24.80 21.88 12.72
N ILE A 59 24.66 20.76 13.39
CA ILE A 59 25.57 20.33 14.46
C ILE A 59 26.74 19.56 13.83
N ARG A 60 27.98 20.07 14.00
CA ARG A 60 29.18 19.36 13.49
C ARG A 60 29.30 17.98 14.15
N GLY A 61 29.46 16.93 13.35
CA GLY A 61 29.62 15.56 13.83
C GLY A 61 28.31 14.81 14.09
N TRP A 62 27.15 15.45 13.92
CA TRP A 62 25.85 14.81 14.06
C TRP A 62 25.04 15.01 12.77
N ARG A 63 24.43 13.92 12.26
CA ARG A 63 23.49 13.97 11.13
C ARG A 63 22.19 13.30 11.56
N ILE A 64 21.08 13.95 11.23
CA ILE A 64 19.75 13.38 11.44
C ILE A 64 19.55 12.27 10.40
N ASP A 65 19.43 11.04 10.86
CA ASP A 65 18.92 9.94 10.04
C ASP A 65 17.39 10.05 10.00
N GLU A 66 16.87 10.76 9.00
CA GLU A 66 15.42 10.96 8.82
C GLU A 66 14.65 9.63 8.64
N SER A 67 15.34 8.55 8.27
CA SER A 67 14.73 7.28 7.88
C SER A 67 14.50 6.32 9.05
N ARG A 68 15.38 6.33 10.07
CA ARG A 68 15.31 5.36 11.17
C ARG A 68 14.25 5.68 12.22
N GLY A 69 13.89 6.96 12.38
CA GLY A 69 13.04 7.39 13.48
C GLY A 69 13.56 6.93 14.85
N TRP A 70 12.71 6.96 15.88
CA TRP A 70 13.10 6.57 17.24
C TRP A 70 12.79 5.09 17.59
N GLY A 71 12.60 4.20 16.60
CA GLY A 71 12.32 2.78 16.83
C GLY A 71 10.85 2.44 17.16
N GLN A 72 10.53 1.19 17.53
CA GLN A 72 9.19 0.77 17.97
C GLN A 72 9.13 0.62 19.50
N ASN A 73 7.94 0.80 20.09
CA ASN A 73 7.73 0.66 21.54
C ASN A 73 6.64 -0.39 21.81
N SER A 74 6.98 -1.44 22.55
CA SER A 74 6.08 -2.58 22.82
C SER A 74 4.75 -2.16 23.45
N THR A 75 4.76 -1.16 24.34
CA THR A 75 3.57 -0.68 25.06
C THR A 75 2.55 -0.07 24.11
N ILE A 76 2.99 0.81 23.19
CA ILE A 76 2.10 1.34 22.14
C ILE A 76 1.51 0.22 21.29
N LEU A 77 2.33 -0.78 20.91
CA LEU A 77 1.86 -1.86 20.05
C LEU A 77 0.82 -2.74 20.75
N ASN A 78 1.00 -3.03 22.04
CA ASN A 78 0.05 -3.81 22.81
C ASN A 78 -1.29 -3.08 22.95
N ILE A 79 -1.27 -1.78 23.30
CA ILE A 79 -2.49 -0.96 23.34
C ILE A 79 -3.15 -0.87 21.95
N MET A 80 -2.36 -0.76 20.88
CA MET A 80 -2.89 -0.78 19.51
C MET A 80 -3.60 -2.11 19.19
N ARG A 81 -3.00 -3.25 19.56
CA ARG A 81 -3.58 -4.59 19.35
C ARG A 81 -4.88 -4.81 20.13
N GLU A 82 -5.03 -4.17 21.28
CA GLU A 82 -6.27 -4.20 22.06
C GLU A 82 -7.40 -3.38 21.42
N ARG A 83 -7.06 -2.27 20.74
CA ARG A 83 -8.05 -1.28 20.27
C ARG A 83 -8.48 -1.43 18.83
N TRP A 84 -7.65 -2.03 17.97
CA TRP A 84 -7.89 -2.10 16.54
C TRP A 84 -7.72 -3.49 15.96
N SER A 85 -8.28 -3.68 14.76
CA SER A 85 -8.08 -4.89 13.96
C SER A 85 -6.60 -5.09 13.60
N PRO A 86 -6.13 -6.34 13.41
CA PRO A 86 -4.75 -6.62 13.00
C PRO A 86 -4.30 -5.84 11.76
N ASP A 87 -5.18 -5.63 10.80
CA ASP A 87 -4.89 -4.90 9.57
C ASP A 87 -4.67 -3.40 9.84
N THR A 88 -5.53 -2.80 10.66
CA THR A 88 -5.39 -1.39 11.07
C THR A 88 -4.13 -1.20 11.91
N VAL A 89 -3.81 -2.13 12.82
CA VAL A 89 -2.57 -2.09 13.59
C VAL A 89 -1.37 -2.17 12.66
N ARG A 90 -1.35 -3.13 11.72
CA ARG A 90 -0.28 -3.27 10.72
C ARG A 90 -0.13 -2.00 9.89
N MET A 91 -1.24 -1.42 9.43
CA MET A 91 -1.25 -0.14 8.72
C MET A 91 -0.65 0.97 9.58
N LEU A 92 -1.10 1.19 10.81
CA LEU A 92 -0.62 2.28 11.66
C LEU A 92 0.85 2.10 12.04
N GLN A 93 1.24 0.88 12.40
CA GLN A 93 2.61 0.52 12.71
C GLN A 93 3.54 0.89 11.57
N ARG A 94 3.20 0.54 10.33
CA ARG A 94 4.06 0.79 9.16
C ARG A 94 3.90 2.21 8.62
N SER A 95 2.69 2.74 8.56
CA SER A 95 2.44 4.07 7.98
C SER A 95 2.99 5.20 8.85
N LEU A 96 3.08 4.96 10.16
CA LEU A 96 3.55 5.90 11.18
C LEU A 96 4.82 5.39 11.91
N HIS A 97 5.55 4.40 11.37
CA HIS A 97 6.64 3.72 12.12
C HIS A 97 7.67 4.69 12.70
N SER A 98 8.08 5.69 11.91
CA SER A 98 9.07 6.70 12.30
C SER A 98 8.51 7.81 13.18
N HIS A 99 7.21 7.82 13.48
CA HIS A 99 6.53 8.97 14.09
C HIS A 99 5.72 8.63 15.34
N LYS A 100 6.34 8.74 16.52
CA LYS A 100 5.72 8.34 17.79
C LYS A 100 4.60 9.29 18.19
N THR A 101 4.80 10.58 17.96
CA THR A 101 3.81 11.61 18.28
C THR A 101 2.51 11.35 17.52
N ALA A 102 2.60 11.00 16.23
CA ALA A 102 1.43 10.66 15.43
C ALA A 102 0.76 9.34 15.88
N GLN A 103 1.54 8.32 16.24
CA GLN A 103 1.02 7.05 16.78
C GLN A 103 0.27 7.26 18.10
N LEU A 104 0.85 8.02 19.02
CA LEU A 104 0.24 8.36 20.31
C LEU A 104 -1.01 9.23 20.13
N TYR A 105 -0.97 10.16 19.19
CA TYR A 105 -2.13 10.99 18.87
C TYR A 105 -3.29 10.16 18.32
N ALA A 106 -3.02 9.23 17.39
CA ALA A 106 -4.03 8.29 16.90
C ALA A 106 -4.66 7.46 18.03
N LEU A 107 -3.82 6.92 18.93
CA LEU A 107 -4.24 6.19 20.14
C LEU A 107 -5.17 6.98 21.05
N ARG A 108 -4.89 8.27 21.27
CA ARG A 108 -5.73 9.13 22.11
C ARG A 108 -7.08 9.48 21.48
N LEU A 109 -7.16 9.51 20.15
CA LEU A 109 -8.37 9.95 19.45
C LEU A 109 -9.42 8.87 19.28
N THR A 110 -9.00 7.61 19.25
CA THR A 110 -9.92 6.48 19.17
C THR A 110 -10.44 6.12 20.54
N GLY A 111 -11.76 6.24 20.71
CA GLY A 111 -12.46 5.78 21.90
C GLY A 111 -12.33 4.26 22.11
N PRO A 112 -12.80 3.73 23.24
CA PRO A 112 -12.71 2.30 23.54
C PRO A 112 -13.57 1.47 22.56
N VAL A 113 -12.93 0.44 22.00
CA VAL A 113 -13.45 -0.80 21.39
C VAL A 113 -14.41 -0.68 20.19
N SER A 114 -13.93 -1.18 19.05
CA SER A 114 -14.72 -2.08 18.19
C SER A 114 -13.85 -3.30 17.89
N SER A 115 -13.92 -4.30 18.76
CA SER A 115 -13.39 -5.66 18.56
C SER A 115 -14.24 -6.43 17.54
N GLN A 116 -14.55 -5.82 16.39
CA GLN A 116 -15.14 -6.52 15.26
C GLN A 116 -14.02 -6.76 14.24
N PRO A 117 -13.65 -8.01 13.95
CA PRO A 117 -12.59 -8.30 12.98
C PRO A 117 -12.86 -7.57 11.65
N SER A 118 -11.80 -7.12 10.98
CA SER A 118 -11.82 -6.63 9.60
C SER A 118 -12.37 -7.69 8.64
N THR A 119 -12.32 -8.96 9.06
CA THR A 119 -12.82 -10.15 8.39
C THR A 119 -14.00 -10.76 9.15
N LEU A 120 -15.14 -10.08 9.20
CA LEU A 120 -16.38 -10.85 9.05
C LEU A 120 -16.40 -11.24 7.58
N SER A 121 -15.75 -12.36 7.28
CA SER A 121 -16.10 -13.16 6.13
C SER A 121 -17.58 -13.49 6.29
N LEU A 122 -18.45 -12.66 5.68
CA LEU A 122 -19.74 -13.16 5.29
C LEU A 122 -19.43 -14.42 4.49
N GLY A 123 -19.71 -15.58 5.07
CA GLY A 123 -19.88 -16.77 4.26
C GLY A 123 -20.87 -16.42 3.15
N SER A 124 -20.79 -17.13 2.03
CA SER A 124 -21.67 -16.98 0.85
C SER A 124 -23.17 -16.91 1.16
N ASN A 125 -23.59 -17.16 2.40
CA ASN A 125 -24.97 -17.26 2.86
C ASN A 125 -25.37 -16.18 3.88
N GLY A 126 -24.56 -15.14 4.14
CA GLY A 126 -24.95 -14.01 5.01
C GLY A 126 -25.19 -14.34 6.50
N LYS A 127 -24.80 -15.53 6.97
CA LYS A 127 -24.96 -15.94 8.38
C LYS A 127 -24.21 -14.99 9.31
N GLY A 128 -24.92 -14.37 10.24
CA GLY A 128 -24.38 -13.44 11.23
C GLY A 128 -24.35 -11.95 10.79
N TYR A 129 -25.00 -11.60 9.67
CA TYR A 129 -25.14 -10.21 9.26
C TYR A 129 -26.33 -9.53 9.95
N GLU A 130 -26.04 -8.57 10.83
CA GLU A 130 -27.07 -7.74 11.46
C GLU A 130 -27.27 -6.44 10.69
N GLN A 131 -28.52 -6.16 10.33
CA GLN A 131 -28.86 -4.94 9.59
C GLN A 131 -28.96 -3.75 10.53
N ALA A 132 -28.41 -2.62 10.11
CA ALA A 132 -28.31 -1.40 10.89
C ALA A 132 -29.68 -0.77 11.14
N HIS A 133 -29.75 -0.04 12.25
CA HIS A 133 -30.82 0.90 12.55
C HIS A 133 -30.26 2.33 12.56
N SER A 134 -31.14 3.31 12.37
CA SER A 134 -30.84 4.68 12.78
C SER A 134 -30.64 4.73 14.29
N ASP A 135 -29.77 5.61 14.78
CA ASP A 135 -29.53 5.84 16.21
C ASP A 135 -30.82 6.30 16.94
N THR A 136 -31.81 6.81 16.19
CA THR A 136 -33.11 7.27 16.68
C THR A 136 -34.24 6.24 16.50
N CYS A 137 -33.93 5.02 16.07
CA CYS A 137 -34.93 4.00 15.78
C CYS A 137 -35.49 3.37 17.06
N ASN A 138 -36.80 3.54 17.30
CA ASN A 138 -37.49 2.97 18.46
C ASN A 138 -38.14 1.61 18.19
N LEU A 139 -38.28 1.20 16.92
CA LEU A 139 -39.02 -0.01 16.54
C LEU A 139 -38.16 -1.28 16.56
N GLY A 140 -36.84 -1.16 16.61
CA GLY A 140 -35.91 -2.28 16.54
C GLY A 140 -36.26 -3.22 15.37
N ASP A 141 -36.22 -4.53 15.59
CA ASP A 141 -36.48 -5.52 14.54
C ASP A 141 -37.87 -5.45 13.89
N ASN A 142 -38.83 -4.76 14.51
CA ASN A 142 -40.17 -4.55 13.95
C ASN A 142 -40.21 -3.46 12.86
N GLU A 143 -39.08 -2.80 12.58
CA GLU A 143 -38.98 -1.77 11.55
C GLU A 143 -39.23 -2.33 10.14
N GLU A 144 -40.01 -1.59 9.35
CA GLU A 144 -40.38 -1.97 7.98
C GLU A 144 -39.16 -2.01 7.05
N PHE A 145 -39.12 -3.02 6.18
CA PHE A 145 -38.16 -3.13 5.09
C PHE A 145 -38.72 -2.58 3.79
N VAL A 146 -38.04 -1.58 3.23
CA VAL A 146 -38.44 -0.90 2.00
C VAL A 146 -37.37 -1.14 0.93
N GLY A 147 -37.78 -1.48 -0.29
CA GLY A 147 -36.86 -1.78 -1.38
C GLY A 147 -37.39 -1.42 -2.76
N LEU A 148 -36.51 -1.54 -3.75
CA LEU A 148 -36.81 -1.18 -5.14
C LEU A 148 -37.59 -2.29 -5.86
N ASP A 149 -38.38 -1.88 -6.84
CA ASP A 149 -38.97 -2.77 -7.85
C ASP A 149 -37.85 -3.51 -8.60
N GLN A 150 -37.76 -4.83 -8.40
CA GLN A 150 -36.67 -5.65 -8.90
C GLN A 150 -36.73 -5.86 -10.42
N ASP A 151 -37.93 -5.89 -11.00
CA ASP A 151 -38.10 -6.12 -12.43
C ASP A 151 -37.65 -4.89 -13.22
N LYS A 152 -38.01 -3.70 -12.74
CA LYS A 152 -37.51 -2.44 -13.30
C LYS A 152 -36.01 -2.25 -13.10
N LEU A 153 -35.48 -2.67 -11.95
CA LEU A 153 -34.05 -2.63 -11.68
C LEU A 153 -33.28 -3.51 -12.67
N ALA A 154 -33.76 -4.73 -12.89
CA ALA A 154 -33.19 -5.67 -13.85
C ALA A 154 -33.18 -5.09 -15.28
N ASP A 155 -34.31 -4.52 -15.73
CA ASP A 155 -34.43 -3.92 -17.07
C ASP A 155 -33.43 -2.76 -17.29
N ILE A 156 -33.31 -1.84 -16.33
CA ILE A 156 -32.35 -0.72 -16.40
C ILE A 156 -30.90 -1.25 -16.52
N ILE A 157 -30.54 -2.25 -15.73
CA ILE A 157 -29.20 -2.84 -15.73
C ILE A 157 -28.93 -3.62 -17.02
N GLU A 158 -29.92 -4.33 -17.55
CA GLU A 158 -29.78 -5.06 -18.80
C GLU A 158 -29.53 -4.13 -19.99
N ARG A 159 -30.11 -2.91 -19.95
CA ARG A 159 -29.85 -1.82 -20.88
C ARG A 159 -28.52 -1.09 -20.63
N GLY A 160 -27.74 -1.50 -19.62
CA GLY A 160 -26.44 -0.89 -19.27
C GLY A 160 -26.56 0.50 -18.65
N ARG A 161 -27.73 0.83 -18.09
CA ARG A 161 -28.04 2.15 -17.52
C ARG A 161 -27.87 2.13 -15.99
N ILE A 162 -27.81 3.31 -15.38
CA ILE A 162 -27.59 3.44 -13.93
C ILE A 162 -28.94 3.60 -13.23
N PRO A 163 -29.34 2.66 -12.34
CA PRO A 163 -30.55 2.79 -11.55
C PRO A 163 -30.31 3.69 -10.34
N LEU A 164 -31.20 4.64 -10.10
CA LEU A 164 -31.21 5.55 -8.96
C LEU A 164 -32.43 5.27 -8.08
N ALA A 165 -32.27 5.44 -6.78
CA ALA A 165 -33.34 5.35 -5.80
C ALA A 165 -33.84 6.75 -5.43
N LYS A 166 -35.16 6.96 -5.44
CA LYS A 166 -35.80 8.18 -4.96
C LYS A 166 -36.72 7.84 -3.80
N TYR A 167 -36.43 8.38 -2.63
CA TYR A 167 -37.17 8.11 -1.40
C TYR A 167 -38.05 9.31 -1.02
N ASN A 168 -39.30 9.03 -0.65
CA ASN A 168 -40.23 10.03 -0.13
C ASN A 168 -40.48 9.71 1.35
N ALA A 169 -39.88 10.52 2.24
CA ALA A 169 -39.96 10.32 3.68
C ALA A 169 -41.40 10.42 4.24
N SER A 170 -42.25 11.25 3.63
CA SER A 170 -43.64 11.42 4.06
C SER A 170 -44.50 10.17 3.84
N THR A 171 -44.22 9.41 2.76
CA THR A 171 -44.95 8.19 2.42
C THR A 171 -44.20 6.92 2.83
N GLY A 172 -42.91 7.01 3.16
CA GLY A 172 -42.04 5.87 3.42
C GLY A 172 -41.77 5.01 2.19
N ARG A 173 -42.03 5.51 0.98
CA ARG A 173 -41.91 4.73 -0.27
C ARG A 173 -40.67 5.12 -1.05
N ILE A 174 -40.07 4.11 -1.67
CA ILE A 174 -38.93 4.26 -2.58
C ILE A 174 -39.37 3.95 -4.01
N LYS A 175 -38.87 4.73 -4.97
CA LYS A 175 -39.09 4.54 -6.40
C LYS A 175 -37.74 4.42 -7.10
N ILE A 176 -37.72 3.66 -8.19
CA ILE A 176 -36.57 3.58 -9.07
C ILE A 176 -36.67 4.65 -10.18
N LEU A 177 -35.55 5.30 -10.46
CA LEU A 177 -35.37 6.22 -11.57
C LEU A 177 -34.19 5.75 -12.42
N GLU A 178 -34.27 5.97 -13.72
CA GLU A 178 -33.13 5.77 -14.61
C GLU A 178 -32.29 7.05 -14.63
N PHE A 179 -30.97 6.91 -14.58
CA PHE A 179 -30.07 8.05 -14.74
C PHE A 179 -30.10 8.56 -16.18
N GLU A 180 -30.32 9.87 -16.31
CA GLU A 180 -30.19 10.62 -17.55
C GLU A 180 -29.14 11.73 -17.36
N PRO A 181 -28.39 12.11 -18.41
CA PRO A 181 -27.47 13.24 -18.34
C PRO A 181 -28.17 14.50 -17.82
N GLY A 182 -27.62 15.09 -16.74
CA GLY A 182 -28.20 16.26 -16.06
C GLY A 182 -29.01 15.92 -14.80
N THR A 183 -29.40 14.67 -14.59
CA THR A 183 -30.05 14.25 -13.35
C THR A 183 -29.10 14.37 -12.17
N ARG A 184 -29.47 15.18 -11.18
CA ARG A 184 -28.71 15.32 -9.94
C ARG A 184 -28.99 14.13 -9.03
N TYR A 185 -27.94 13.56 -8.45
CA TYR A 185 -28.07 12.49 -7.45
C TYR A 185 -26.83 12.39 -6.55
N VAL A 186 -26.97 11.60 -5.48
CA VAL A 186 -25.95 11.39 -4.44
C VAL A 186 -25.51 9.93 -4.37
N ILE A 187 -24.25 9.69 -4.00
CA ILE A 187 -23.83 8.36 -3.56
C ILE A 187 -23.89 8.26 -2.04
N ILE A 188 -24.49 7.18 -1.55
CA ILE A 188 -24.30 6.75 -0.16
C ILE A 188 -23.23 5.66 -0.15
N SER A 189 -22.02 6.02 0.27
CA SER A 189 -20.91 5.10 0.45
C SER A 189 -20.93 4.55 1.87
N HIS A 190 -20.78 3.24 2.01
CA HIS A 190 -20.90 2.59 3.32
C HIS A 190 -19.95 1.39 3.46
N VAL A 191 -19.65 1.03 4.71
CA VAL A 191 -18.97 -0.24 4.99
C VAL A 191 -20.03 -1.32 5.18
N TRP A 192 -20.05 -2.33 4.30
CA TRP A 192 -21.02 -3.44 4.34
C TRP A 192 -21.18 -4.05 5.74
N ALA A 193 -20.07 -4.34 6.43
CA ALA A 193 -20.08 -4.95 7.77
C ALA A 193 -20.78 -4.10 8.85
N ASN A 194 -21.13 -2.83 8.58
CA ASN A 194 -21.87 -1.98 9.50
C ASN A 194 -23.40 -2.17 9.43
N GLY A 195 -23.91 -3.06 8.58
CA GLY A 195 -25.34 -3.40 8.55
C GLY A 195 -26.19 -2.58 7.57
N TYR A 196 -25.62 -1.62 6.83
CA TYR A 196 -26.39 -0.81 5.85
C TYR A 196 -26.76 -1.56 4.55
N GLY A 197 -26.28 -2.79 4.41
CA GLY A 197 -26.62 -3.68 3.32
C GLY A 197 -27.77 -4.63 3.67
N ASN A 198 -28.07 -5.52 2.73
CA ASN A 198 -28.96 -6.64 2.96
C ASN A 198 -28.54 -7.80 2.02
N PRO A 199 -27.99 -8.89 2.57
CA PRO A 199 -27.50 -10.00 1.75
C PRO A 199 -28.62 -10.86 1.15
N ASN A 200 -29.82 -10.80 1.72
CA ASN A 200 -30.93 -11.69 1.38
C ASN A 200 -31.96 -11.02 0.47
N GLU A 201 -32.23 -9.72 0.69
CA GLU A 201 -33.23 -8.96 -0.06
C GLU A 201 -32.72 -7.58 -0.43
N LYS A 202 -33.24 -6.97 -1.51
CA LYS A 202 -32.91 -5.59 -1.89
C LYS A 202 -33.74 -4.55 -1.17
N LYS A 203 -33.76 -4.67 0.15
CA LYS A 203 -34.52 -3.80 1.04
C LYS A 203 -33.64 -3.31 2.18
N ILE A 204 -33.85 -2.05 2.55
CA ILE A 204 -33.22 -1.40 3.70
C ILE A 204 -34.34 -1.02 4.67
N ARG A 205 -34.02 -0.98 5.97
CA ARG A 205 -34.97 -0.56 7.00
C ARG A 205 -35.39 0.89 6.78
N LYS A 206 -36.68 1.20 6.97
CA LYS A 206 -37.23 2.54 6.75
C LYS A 206 -36.51 3.61 7.58
N CYS A 207 -36.22 3.35 8.84
CA CYS A 207 -35.48 4.30 9.70
C CYS A 207 -34.08 4.67 9.15
N VAL A 208 -33.43 3.74 8.43
CA VAL A 208 -32.15 4.01 7.76
C VAL A 208 -32.35 4.85 6.49
N LEU A 209 -33.44 4.64 5.75
CA LEU A 209 -33.79 5.50 4.61
C LEU A 209 -34.14 6.93 5.06
N ASP A 210 -34.86 7.07 6.18
CA ASP A 210 -35.14 8.36 6.80
C ASP A 210 -33.84 9.07 7.20
N LEU A 211 -32.90 8.34 7.80
CA LEU A 211 -31.56 8.85 8.09
C LEU A 211 -30.82 9.28 6.81
N PHE A 212 -30.83 8.47 5.74
CA PHE A 212 -30.20 8.86 4.47
C PHE A 212 -30.80 10.16 3.93
N ASN A 213 -32.12 10.29 3.96
CA ASN A 213 -32.81 11.50 3.51
C ASN A 213 -32.39 12.74 4.30
N GLN A 214 -32.30 12.60 5.63
CA GLN A 214 -31.82 13.68 6.50
C GLN A 214 -30.37 14.06 6.17
N LEU A 215 -29.46 13.09 6.06
CA LEU A 215 -28.05 13.36 5.76
C LEU A 215 -27.87 14.00 4.38
N ILE A 216 -28.67 13.61 3.39
CA ILE A 216 -28.66 14.22 2.04
C ILE A 216 -29.12 15.68 2.10
N LEU A 217 -30.17 15.98 2.88
CA LEU A 217 -30.63 17.34 3.10
C LEU A 217 -29.57 18.20 3.80
N ASP A 218 -28.99 17.71 4.89
CA ASP A 218 -27.94 18.40 5.63
C ASP A 218 -26.68 18.61 4.78
N ALA A 219 -26.33 17.62 3.95
CA ALA A 219 -25.22 17.72 3.00
C ALA A 219 -25.45 18.84 1.96
N GLN A 220 -26.68 19.00 1.46
CA GLN A 220 -27.02 20.10 0.54
C GLN A 220 -26.87 21.48 1.20
N GLN A 221 -27.15 21.58 2.51
CA GLN A 221 -26.97 22.81 3.28
C GLN A 221 -25.50 23.17 3.47
N ILE A 222 -24.64 22.22 3.88
CA ILE A 222 -23.19 22.50 4.05
C ILE A 222 -22.50 22.82 2.72
N LEU A 223 -23.01 22.27 1.61
CA LEU A 223 -22.56 22.58 0.26
C LEU A 223 -23.14 23.92 -0.27
N ARG A 224 -23.91 24.64 0.56
CA ARG A 224 -24.54 25.93 0.24
C ARG A 224 -25.32 25.91 -1.08
N ARG A 225 -26.13 24.86 -1.29
CA ARG A 225 -26.98 24.77 -2.47
C ARG A 225 -28.12 25.78 -2.41
N ASN A 226 -28.35 26.46 -3.53
CA ASN A 226 -29.42 27.43 -3.68
C ASN A 226 -30.80 26.74 -3.90
N ASP A 227 -30.79 25.49 -4.35
CA ASP A 227 -31.97 24.69 -4.74
C ASP A 227 -31.94 23.28 -4.11
N PRO A 228 -32.04 23.18 -2.76
CA PRO A 228 -32.04 21.89 -2.07
C PRO A 228 -33.27 21.07 -2.48
N ASP A 229 -33.03 19.83 -2.92
CA ASP A 229 -34.07 18.87 -3.27
C ASP A 229 -34.30 17.90 -2.09
N PRO A 230 -35.48 17.92 -1.44
CA PRO A 230 -35.79 17.06 -0.29
C PRO A 230 -35.99 15.59 -0.65
N GLU A 231 -36.10 15.26 -1.94
CA GLU A 231 -36.18 13.89 -2.45
C GLU A 231 -35.09 13.64 -3.49
N LEU A 232 -33.92 14.27 -3.31
CA LEU A 232 -32.78 14.12 -4.20
C LEU A 232 -32.47 12.63 -4.38
N PRO A 233 -32.47 12.09 -5.62
CA PRO A 233 -32.17 10.69 -5.85
C PRO A 233 -30.79 10.31 -5.30
N PHE A 234 -30.64 9.06 -4.89
CA PHE A 234 -29.38 8.51 -4.43
C PHE A 234 -29.11 7.14 -5.01
N TRP A 235 -27.84 6.75 -4.99
CA TRP A 235 -27.37 5.43 -5.37
C TRP A 235 -26.64 4.81 -4.18
N ILE A 236 -26.94 3.54 -3.91
CA ILE A 236 -26.24 2.70 -2.95
C ILE A 236 -26.23 1.28 -3.48
N ASP A 237 -25.04 0.68 -3.55
CA ASP A 237 -24.81 -0.67 -4.06
C ASP A 237 -25.70 -1.72 -3.40
N ALA A 238 -26.00 -1.56 -2.11
CA ALA A 238 -26.91 -2.40 -1.35
C ALA A 238 -28.29 -2.56 -2.01
N LEU A 239 -28.84 -1.49 -2.60
CA LEU A 239 -30.15 -1.49 -3.26
C LEU A 239 -30.06 -1.64 -4.78
N THR A 240 -29.00 -1.12 -5.40
CA THR A 240 -28.94 -0.93 -6.87
C THR A 240 -28.17 -2.02 -7.62
N ILE A 241 -27.52 -2.95 -6.92
CA ILE A 241 -26.76 -4.05 -7.55
C ILE A 241 -27.46 -5.40 -7.27
N PRO A 242 -28.02 -6.10 -8.27
CA PRO A 242 -28.76 -7.36 -8.08
C PRO A 242 -27.98 -8.43 -7.32
N VAL A 243 -28.65 -9.18 -6.42
CA VAL A 243 -28.03 -10.32 -5.70
C VAL A 243 -28.20 -11.63 -6.48
N ASN A 244 -29.41 -11.90 -6.99
CA ASN A 244 -29.82 -13.24 -7.39
C ASN A 244 -29.44 -13.64 -8.83
N ASN A 245 -29.01 -12.68 -9.67
CA ASN A 245 -28.64 -12.93 -11.05
C ASN A 245 -27.15 -12.57 -11.29
N PRO A 246 -26.25 -13.57 -11.42
CA PRO A 246 -24.82 -13.33 -11.60
C PRO A 246 -24.47 -12.51 -12.85
N ILE A 247 -25.23 -12.67 -13.95
CA ILE A 247 -24.99 -11.96 -15.20
C ILE A 247 -25.35 -10.48 -15.03
N GLN A 248 -26.53 -10.19 -14.49
CA GLN A 248 -26.96 -8.82 -14.19
C GLN A 248 -26.04 -8.17 -13.16
N ARG A 249 -25.64 -8.90 -12.13
CA ARG A 249 -24.67 -8.43 -11.12
C ARG A 249 -23.33 -8.07 -11.77
N LYS A 250 -22.79 -8.93 -12.64
CA LYS A 250 -21.56 -8.66 -13.38
C LYS A 250 -21.69 -7.40 -14.24
N ARG A 251 -22.81 -7.22 -14.95
CA ARG A 251 -23.08 -6.00 -15.74
C ARG A 251 -23.15 -4.76 -14.85
N ALA A 252 -23.90 -4.83 -13.76
CA ALA A 252 -24.05 -3.71 -12.83
C ALA A 252 -22.72 -3.29 -12.20
N ILE A 253 -21.88 -4.27 -11.82
CA ILE A 253 -20.52 -4.04 -11.31
C ILE A 253 -19.65 -3.32 -12.36
N LYS A 254 -19.71 -3.75 -13.63
CA LYS A 254 -18.97 -3.09 -14.72
C LYS A 254 -19.34 -1.62 -14.88
N THR A 255 -20.59 -1.23 -14.58
CA THR A 255 -21.05 0.16 -14.72
C THR A 255 -20.98 1.01 -13.44
N MET A 256 -20.52 0.46 -12.31
CA MET A 256 -20.49 1.20 -11.03
C MET A 256 -19.63 2.47 -11.08
N HIS A 257 -18.54 2.46 -11.85
CA HIS A 257 -17.68 3.63 -11.98
C HIS A 257 -18.43 4.85 -12.52
N TYR A 258 -19.33 4.65 -13.49
CA TYR A 258 -20.20 5.73 -13.98
C TYR A 258 -21.11 6.29 -12.90
N ALA A 259 -21.59 5.46 -11.96
CA ALA A 259 -22.41 5.92 -10.85
C ALA A 259 -21.61 6.86 -9.92
N TYR A 260 -20.35 6.51 -9.60
CA TYR A 260 -19.52 7.37 -8.76
C TYR A 260 -19.08 8.66 -9.46
N THR A 261 -18.71 8.56 -10.74
CA THR A 261 -18.21 9.71 -11.54
C THR A 261 -19.30 10.76 -11.79
N ASN A 262 -20.54 10.36 -12.05
CA ASN A 262 -21.60 11.29 -12.42
C ASN A 262 -22.27 11.97 -11.21
N ALA A 263 -22.22 11.36 -10.02
CA ALA A 263 -22.87 11.88 -8.83
C ALA A 263 -22.40 13.29 -8.45
N ASN A 264 -23.30 14.09 -7.87
CA ASN A 264 -22.98 15.46 -7.45
C ASN A 264 -22.08 15.49 -6.21
N PHE A 265 -22.32 14.60 -5.25
CA PHE A 265 -21.53 14.40 -4.05
C PHE A 265 -21.76 13.02 -3.46
N MET A 266 -20.90 12.62 -2.53
CA MET A 266 -20.96 11.35 -1.82
C MET A 266 -20.99 11.58 -0.32
N VAL A 267 -21.90 10.89 0.37
CA VAL A 267 -21.95 10.81 1.83
C VAL A 267 -21.36 9.48 2.26
N VAL A 268 -20.34 9.53 3.12
CA VAL A 268 -19.60 8.38 3.63
C VAL A 268 -20.09 8.00 5.02
N LEU A 269 -20.50 6.73 5.17
CA LEU A 269 -21.01 6.15 6.40
C LEU A 269 -20.05 5.09 6.95
N ASP A 270 -19.40 5.42 8.07
CA ASP A 270 -18.56 4.52 8.86
C ASP A 270 -19.07 4.51 10.31
N SER A 271 -19.34 3.33 10.86
CA SER A 271 -19.90 3.16 12.21
C SER A 271 -18.94 3.59 13.32
N GLY A 272 -17.63 3.54 13.07
CA GLY A 272 -16.62 4.06 13.98
C GLY A 272 -16.66 5.59 14.02
N LEU A 273 -16.76 6.23 12.84
CA LEU A 273 -16.93 7.68 12.74
C LEU A 273 -18.28 8.15 13.31
N ALA A 274 -19.37 7.43 13.05
CA ALA A 274 -20.70 7.77 13.55
C ALA A 274 -20.83 7.73 15.08
N LYS A 275 -19.86 7.15 15.80
CA LYS A 275 -19.82 7.08 17.27
C LYS A 275 -18.92 8.15 17.91
N ILE A 276 -18.19 8.92 17.11
CA ILE A 276 -17.25 9.93 17.60
C ILE A 276 -17.55 11.28 16.95
N ALA A 277 -17.37 12.38 17.69
CA ALA A 277 -17.54 13.73 17.13
C ALA A 277 -16.51 14.01 16.03
N ALA A 278 -16.66 15.08 15.25
CA ALA A 278 -15.52 15.57 14.50
C ALA A 278 -14.41 16.06 15.47
N GLY A 279 -13.17 16.09 15.00
CA GLY A 279 -12.08 16.68 15.77
C GLY A 279 -12.23 18.21 15.84
N ARG A 280 -11.82 18.80 16.96
CA ARG A 280 -11.75 20.28 17.10
C ARG A 280 -10.61 20.91 16.30
N SER A 281 -9.75 20.09 15.68
CA SER A 281 -8.62 20.52 14.87
C SER A 281 -8.55 19.68 13.60
N TYR A 282 -7.88 20.20 12.57
CA TYR A 282 -7.59 19.45 11.35
C TYR A 282 -6.99 18.07 11.66
N ALA A 283 -5.92 18.02 12.47
CA ALA A 283 -5.25 16.79 12.83
C ALA A 283 -6.20 15.80 13.51
N GLY A 284 -7.11 16.29 14.36
CA GLY A 284 -8.13 15.50 15.04
C GLY A 284 -9.07 14.80 14.06
N THR A 285 -9.67 15.57 13.16
CA THR A 285 -10.62 15.06 12.17
C THR A 285 -9.94 14.18 11.12
N ALA A 286 -8.81 14.63 10.57
CA ALA A 286 -8.04 13.92 9.57
C ALA A 286 -7.54 12.56 10.09
N MET A 287 -7.06 12.49 11.35
CA MET A 287 -6.60 11.23 11.93
C MET A 287 -7.76 10.26 12.20
N ARG A 288 -8.94 10.75 12.58
CA ARG A 288 -10.15 9.92 12.70
C ARG A 288 -10.56 9.31 11.36
N ILE A 289 -10.55 10.11 10.28
CA ILE A 289 -10.80 9.61 8.92
C ILE A 289 -9.73 8.60 8.50
N PHE A 290 -8.45 8.94 8.67
CA PHE A 290 -7.30 8.08 8.33
C PHE A 290 -7.37 6.69 8.96
N THR A 291 -7.87 6.62 10.19
CA THR A 291 -7.96 5.38 10.99
C THR A 291 -9.31 4.66 10.87
N SER A 292 -10.25 5.20 10.08
CA SER A 292 -11.57 4.60 9.86
C SER A 292 -11.49 3.28 9.10
N ARG A 293 -12.48 2.40 9.26
CA ARG A 293 -12.54 1.13 8.52
C ARG A 293 -12.79 1.37 7.04
N TRP A 294 -13.50 2.44 6.71
CA TRP A 294 -13.73 2.86 5.33
C TRP A 294 -12.40 3.07 4.56
N MET A 295 -11.38 3.66 5.18
CA MET A 295 -10.05 3.84 4.56
C MET A 295 -9.34 2.51 4.26
N GLY A 296 -9.68 1.44 4.97
CA GLY A 296 -9.04 0.13 4.86
C GLY A 296 -9.63 -0.80 3.82
N ARG A 297 -10.69 -0.42 3.08
CA ARG A 297 -11.33 -1.28 2.07
C ARG A 297 -10.84 -0.96 0.66
N LEU A 298 -10.68 -1.95 -0.20
CA LEU A 298 -10.23 -1.73 -1.57
C LEU A 298 -11.23 -0.88 -2.39
N TRP A 299 -12.49 -1.31 -2.42
CA TRP A 299 -13.54 -0.67 -3.23
C TRP A 299 -13.81 0.79 -2.86
N THR A 300 -13.62 1.16 -1.59
CA THR A 300 -13.80 2.55 -1.16
C THR A 300 -12.75 3.50 -1.74
N LEU A 301 -11.61 2.99 -2.23
CA LEU A 301 -10.63 3.81 -2.96
C LEU A 301 -11.23 4.35 -4.25
N GLN A 302 -11.90 3.47 -4.99
CA GLN A 302 -12.56 3.80 -6.24
C GLN A 302 -13.69 4.79 -5.98
N GLU A 303 -14.52 4.54 -4.95
CA GLU A 303 -15.58 5.44 -4.51
C GLU A 303 -15.02 6.84 -4.20
N ALA A 304 -13.95 6.90 -3.41
CA ALA A 304 -13.27 8.12 -3.06
C ALA A 304 -12.72 8.87 -4.27
N TYR A 305 -11.94 8.16 -5.08
CA TYR A 305 -11.30 8.71 -6.24
C TYR A 305 -12.35 9.30 -7.15
N LEU A 306 -13.28 8.49 -7.68
CA LEU A 306 -14.24 8.91 -8.72
C LEU A 306 -15.24 9.99 -8.27
N SER A 307 -15.54 10.08 -6.97
CA SER A 307 -16.44 11.11 -6.45
C SER A 307 -15.96 12.54 -6.76
N LYS A 308 -16.91 13.47 -6.99
CA LYS A 308 -16.61 14.91 -7.12
C LYS A 308 -16.43 15.58 -5.76
N LYS A 309 -17.24 15.20 -4.76
CA LYS A 309 -17.22 15.73 -3.39
C LYS A 309 -17.40 14.58 -2.39
N LEU A 310 -16.66 14.62 -1.28
CA LEU A 310 -16.70 13.61 -0.20
C LEU A 310 -17.10 14.27 1.11
N ILE A 311 -18.15 13.75 1.73
CA ILE A 311 -18.68 14.24 3.00
C ILE A 311 -18.74 13.08 3.98
N PHE A 312 -18.06 13.20 5.13
CA PHE A 312 -18.02 12.15 6.16
C PHE A 312 -19.04 12.41 7.26
N ARG A 313 -19.80 11.39 7.65
CA ARG A 313 -20.70 11.43 8.82
C ARG A 313 -19.94 11.08 10.10
N PHE A 314 -20.07 11.95 11.09
CA PHE A 314 -19.63 11.77 12.48
C PHE A 314 -20.84 11.61 13.42
N SER A 315 -20.60 11.49 14.72
CA SER A 315 -21.66 11.40 15.73
C SER A 315 -22.63 12.58 15.67
N ASN A 316 -23.88 12.35 16.11
CA ASN A 316 -24.95 13.35 16.08
C ASN A 316 -25.25 13.87 14.66
N ASN A 317 -24.96 13.07 13.62
CA ASN A 317 -25.11 13.45 12.22
C ASN A 317 -24.29 14.68 11.80
N GLU A 318 -23.23 15.00 12.53
CA GLU A 318 -22.27 16.02 12.10
C GLU A 318 -21.63 15.61 10.76
N LEU A 319 -21.63 16.50 9.78
CA LEU A 319 -21.09 16.27 8.44
C LEU A 319 -19.82 17.09 8.22
N VAL A 320 -18.77 16.43 7.74
CA VAL A 320 -17.49 17.08 7.40
C VAL A 320 -17.24 16.97 5.90
N ASP A 321 -17.21 18.10 5.20
CA ASP A 321 -16.74 18.21 3.82
C ASP A 321 -15.21 18.10 3.76
N MET A 322 -14.72 17.11 3.02
CA MET A 322 -13.28 16.85 2.88
C MET A 322 -12.54 18.03 2.23
N ASP A 323 -13.13 18.69 1.24
CA ASP A 323 -12.45 19.80 0.55
C ASP A 323 -12.32 21.01 1.50
N GLN A 324 -13.29 21.22 2.38
CA GLN A 324 -13.20 22.24 3.43
C GLN A 324 -12.15 21.88 4.48
N LEU A 325 -12.08 20.60 4.88
CA LEU A 325 -11.04 20.11 5.80
C LEU A 325 -9.64 20.33 5.23
N GLU A 326 -9.41 20.03 3.95
CA GLU A 326 -8.14 20.27 3.27
C GLU A 326 -7.82 21.77 3.10
N ALA A 327 -8.82 22.61 2.80
CA ALA A 327 -8.61 24.05 2.74
C ALA A 327 -8.11 24.62 4.08
N ASN A 328 -8.58 24.10 5.21
CA ASN A 328 -8.10 24.49 6.54
C ASN A 328 -6.63 24.13 6.77
N PHE A 329 -6.13 23.03 6.16
CA PHE A 329 -4.71 22.70 6.20
C PHE A 329 -3.88 23.69 5.40
N LEU A 330 -4.28 23.97 4.16
CA LEU A 330 -3.53 24.82 3.23
C LEU A 330 -3.46 26.29 3.68
N THR A 331 -4.47 26.77 4.40
CA THR A 331 -4.54 28.15 4.90
C THR A 331 -3.82 28.35 6.24
N SER A 332 -3.42 27.28 6.91
CA SER A 332 -2.77 27.33 8.22
C SER A 332 -1.25 27.22 8.11
N HIS A 333 -0.56 28.29 8.47
CA HIS A 333 0.90 28.33 8.48
C HIS A 333 1.51 27.37 9.53
N THR A 334 0.80 27.08 10.63
CA THR A 334 1.33 26.23 11.70
C THR A 334 1.12 24.74 11.45
N LEU A 335 0.10 24.35 10.69
CA LEU A 335 -0.18 22.94 10.39
C LEU A 335 0.86 22.33 9.45
N GLY A 336 1.46 23.12 8.55
CA GLY A 336 2.55 22.67 7.68
C GLY A 336 3.79 22.16 8.45
N HIS A 337 4.03 22.69 9.65
CA HIS A 337 5.12 22.27 10.54
C HIS A 337 4.70 21.19 11.55
N SER A 338 3.40 20.87 11.65
CA SER A 338 2.92 19.86 12.59
C SER A 338 3.14 18.45 12.06
N MET A 339 3.96 17.65 12.76
CA MET A 339 4.17 16.24 12.43
C MET A 339 2.87 15.44 12.44
N VAL A 340 1.99 15.73 13.40
CA VAL A 340 0.70 15.05 13.53
C VAL A 340 -0.19 15.42 12.35
N ALA A 341 -0.31 16.70 12.00
CA ALA A 341 -1.14 17.13 10.87
C ALA A 341 -0.61 16.59 9.54
N GLY A 342 0.71 16.65 9.31
CA GLY A 342 1.34 16.12 8.11
C GLY A 342 1.16 14.61 7.96
N LYS A 343 1.28 13.84 9.06
CA LYS A 343 1.02 12.39 9.02
C LYS A 343 -0.47 12.05 8.96
N ALA A 344 -1.34 12.85 9.59
CA ALA A 344 -2.78 12.71 9.46
C ALA A 344 -3.20 12.89 7.99
N ARG A 345 -2.65 13.90 7.29
CA ARG A 345 -2.92 14.22 5.88
C ARG A 345 -2.65 13.08 4.89
N LYS A 346 -1.97 12.00 5.31
CA LYS A 346 -1.90 10.75 4.53
C LYS A 346 -3.26 10.19 4.13
N TYR A 347 -4.35 10.52 4.84
CA TYR A 347 -5.69 10.16 4.39
C TYR A 347 -5.98 10.75 3.01
N PHE A 348 -5.63 12.01 2.76
CA PHE A 348 -5.87 12.71 1.51
C PHE A 348 -5.02 12.13 0.38
N ASP A 349 -3.73 11.89 0.63
CA ASP A 349 -2.82 11.26 -0.34
C ASP A 349 -3.32 9.85 -0.73
N ARG A 350 -3.83 9.07 0.23
CA ARG A 350 -4.42 7.74 0.00
C ARG A 350 -5.79 7.75 -0.66
N LEU A 351 -6.41 8.91 -0.81
CA LEU A 351 -7.59 9.14 -1.64
C LEU A 351 -7.20 9.79 -2.97
N LEU A 352 -5.90 9.74 -3.31
CA LEU A 352 -5.29 10.25 -4.53
C LEU A 352 -5.44 11.77 -4.65
N GLY A 353 -5.37 12.50 -3.54
CA GLY A 353 -5.55 13.94 -3.38
C GLY A 353 -5.54 14.80 -4.65
N TRP A 354 -4.36 15.16 -5.15
CA TRP A 354 -4.24 16.06 -6.31
C TRP A 354 -4.58 15.38 -7.64
N GLN A 355 -4.32 14.07 -7.79
CA GLN A 355 -4.69 13.30 -8.99
C GLN A 355 -6.21 13.25 -9.14
N ARG A 356 -6.93 13.08 -8.03
CA ARG A 356 -8.38 13.17 -7.93
C ARG A 356 -8.85 14.54 -8.38
N GLN A 357 -8.25 15.61 -7.86
CA GLN A 357 -8.60 16.98 -8.29
C GLN A 357 -8.40 17.18 -9.79
N LYS A 358 -7.25 16.77 -10.35
CA LYS A 358 -7.01 16.84 -11.81
C LYS A 358 -8.08 16.10 -12.60
N ARG A 359 -8.44 14.88 -12.20
CA ARG A 359 -9.50 14.11 -12.85
C ARG A 359 -10.86 14.81 -12.77
N ILE A 360 -11.23 15.38 -11.63
CA ILE A 360 -12.49 16.14 -11.48
C ILE A 360 -12.58 17.30 -12.50
N TYR A 361 -11.46 17.98 -12.76
CA TYR A 361 -11.39 19.09 -13.70
C TYR A 361 -11.10 18.66 -15.16
N GLY A 362 -11.14 17.36 -15.45
CA GLY A 362 -10.85 16.84 -16.79
C GLY A 362 -9.42 17.06 -17.26
N VAL A 363 -8.49 17.29 -16.32
CA VAL A 363 -7.06 17.41 -16.62
C VAL A 363 -6.49 16.00 -16.75
N PRO A 364 -5.95 15.63 -17.92
CA PRO A 364 -5.34 14.32 -18.13
C PRO A 364 -4.28 13.99 -17.08
N VAL A 365 -4.37 12.79 -16.51
CA VAL A 365 -3.35 12.24 -15.60
C VAL A 365 -2.72 11.02 -16.27
N TYR A 366 -2.06 11.23 -17.41
CA TYR A 366 -1.35 10.16 -18.13
C TYR A 366 0.13 10.25 -17.80
N ASP A 367 0.50 9.68 -16.65
CA ASP A 367 1.90 9.49 -16.28
C ASP A 367 2.03 8.29 -15.34
N SER A 368 3.20 7.68 -15.36
CA SER A 368 3.74 6.74 -14.36
C SER A 368 3.46 7.12 -12.89
N VAL A 369 3.27 8.42 -12.62
CA VAL A 369 2.93 8.96 -11.31
C VAL A 369 1.55 8.50 -10.82
N LEU A 370 0.54 8.38 -11.69
CA LEU A 370 -0.78 7.89 -11.26
C LEU A 370 -0.68 6.46 -10.74
N LEU A 371 0.07 5.62 -11.46
CA LEU A 371 0.28 4.23 -11.06
C LEU A 371 0.99 4.16 -9.72
N ALA A 372 2.08 4.91 -9.56
CA ALA A 372 2.80 5.01 -8.30
C ALA A 372 1.88 5.39 -7.12
N SER A 373 1.00 6.38 -7.32
CA SER A 373 0.05 6.81 -6.30
C SER A 373 -1.07 5.81 -6.02
N VAL A 374 -1.58 5.12 -7.05
CA VAL A 374 -2.55 4.03 -6.86
C VAL A 374 -1.89 2.89 -6.08
N TRP A 375 -0.67 2.51 -6.44
CA TRP A 375 0.11 1.49 -5.73
C TRP A 375 0.29 1.83 -4.25
N GLU A 376 0.62 3.09 -3.92
CA GLU A 376 0.73 3.56 -2.54
C GLU A 376 -0.62 3.50 -1.81
N ALA A 377 -1.69 3.94 -2.48
CA ALA A 377 -3.03 4.01 -1.91
C ALA A 377 -3.66 2.63 -1.63
N VAL A 378 -3.27 1.59 -2.36
CA VAL A 378 -3.79 0.22 -2.16
C VAL A 378 -3.02 -0.60 -1.13
N GLN A 379 -1.80 -0.20 -0.73
CA GLN A 379 -0.95 -0.99 0.17
C GLN A 379 -1.67 -1.51 1.43
N TRP A 380 -2.58 -0.70 1.97
CA TRP A 380 -3.21 -0.94 3.27
C TRP A 380 -4.70 -1.28 3.16
N ARG A 381 -5.15 -1.62 1.95
CA ARG A 381 -6.54 -1.93 1.68
C ARG A 381 -6.75 -3.44 1.68
N THR A 382 -7.96 -3.84 2.03
CA THR A 382 -8.39 -5.24 2.10
C THR A 382 -9.62 -5.47 1.23
N THR A 383 -9.81 -6.72 0.83
CA THR A 383 -10.96 -7.19 0.07
C THR A 383 -11.39 -8.56 0.57
N SER A 384 -12.70 -8.84 0.50
CA SER A 384 -13.24 -10.16 0.83
C SER A 384 -12.92 -11.22 -0.23
N PHE A 385 -12.65 -10.79 -1.48
CA PHE A 385 -12.30 -11.68 -2.58
C PHE A 385 -11.06 -11.12 -3.28
N VAL A 386 -10.00 -11.93 -3.37
CA VAL A 386 -8.70 -11.51 -3.93
C VAL A 386 -8.82 -11.11 -5.40
N VAL A 387 -9.73 -11.74 -6.15
CA VAL A 387 -10.06 -11.39 -7.54
C VAL A 387 -10.54 -9.94 -7.72
N HIS A 388 -11.05 -9.30 -6.66
CA HIS A 388 -11.48 -7.91 -6.75
C HIS A 388 -10.30 -6.94 -6.86
N GLU A 389 -9.08 -7.36 -6.54
CA GLU A 389 -7.88 -6.52 -6.68
C GLU A 389 -7.72 -5.99 -8.10
N THR A 390 -7.57 -6.89 -9.08
CA THR A 390 -7.36 -6.47 -10.48
C THR A 390 -8.58 -5.77 -11.07
N GLN A 391 -9.79 -6.09 -10.61
CA GLN A 391 -11.02 -5.43 -11.05
C GLN A 391 -11.10 -3.98 -10.56
N ALA A 392 -10.79 -3.75 -9.28
CA ALA A 392 -10.76 -2.40 -8.71
C ALA A 392 -9.63 -1.58 -9.35
N LEU A 393 -8.46 -2.18 -9.58
CA LEU A 393 -7.36 -1.52 -10.29
C LEU A 393 -7.75 -1.14 -11.72
N ALA A 394 -8.27 -2.08 -12.52
CA ALA A 394 -8.75 -1.80 -13.88
C ALA A 394 -9.75 -0.62 -13.91
N THR A 395 -10.63 -0.57 -12.91
CA THR A 395 -11.62 0.50 -12.80
C THR A 395 -11.00 1.85 -12.40
N LEU A 396 -9.98 1.86 -11.52
CA LEU A 396 -9.26 3.08 -11.13
C LEU A 396 -8.48 3.70 -12.30
N PHE A 397 -7.97 2.88 -13.21
CA PHE A 397 -7.29 3.33 -14.42
C PHE A 397 -8.23 3.52 -15.62
N GLU A 398 -9.54 3.29 -15.44
CA GLU A 398 -10.53 3.38 -16.51
C GLU A 398 -10.16 2.52 -17.74
N VAL A 399 -9.63 1.31 -17.49
CA VAL A 399 -9.26 0.34 -18.53
C VAL A 399 -10.22 -0.84 -18.54
N GLU A 400 -10.67 -1.21 -19.73
CA GLU A 400 -11.43 -2.44 -19.91
C GLU A 400 -10.47 -3.64 -19.99
N VAL A 401 -10.72 -4.65 -19.17
CA VAL A 401 -9.91 -5.87 -19.13
C VAL A 401 -10.85 -7.06 -19.20
N ASP A 402 -10.58 -7.97 -20.14
CA ASP A 402 -11.26 -9.27 -20.17
C ASP A 402 -10.50 -10.24 -19.28
N PHE A 403 -10.94 -10.33 -18.02
CA PHE A 403 -10.32 -11.23 -17.05
C PHE A 403 -10.72 -12.69 -17.33
N PRO A 404 -9.79 -13.64 -17.18
CA PRO A 404 -10.14 -15.05 -17.21
C PRO A 404 -11.13 -15.38 -16.07
N ASP A 405 -12.29 -15.92 -16.44
CA ASP A 405 -13.38 -16.34 -15.55
C ASP A 405 -13.50 -17.88 -15.47
N ASP A 406 -12.46 -18.59 -15.88
CA ASP A 406 -12.38 -20.05 -15.95
C ASP A 406 -12.18 -20.73 -14.59
N PHE A 407 -11.90 -19.97 -13.53
CA PHE A 407 -11.64 -20.49 -12.18
C PHE A 407 -12.59 -19.92 -11.12
N ASP A 408 -13.26 -20.81 -10.39
CA ASP A 408 -14.16 -20.43 -9.29
C ASP A 408 -13.40 -20.14 -7.98
N HIS A 409 -13.04 -18.87 -7.78
CA HIS A 409 -12.39 -18.40 -6.55
C HIS A 409 -13.28 -18.47 -5.30
N ALA A 410 -14.60 -18.59 -5.43
CA ALA A 410 -15.48 -18.72 -4.26
C ALA A 410 -15.28 -20.08 -3.57
N SER A 411 -14.98 -21.12 -4.34
CA SER A 411 -14.69 -22.47 -3.83
C SER A 411 -13.42 -22.56 -2.95
N CYS A 412 -12.49 -21.61 -3.11
CA CYS A 412 -11.21 -21.60 -2.37
C CYS A 412 -11.35 -21.21 -0.89
N GLY A 413 -12.48 -20.63 -0.50
CA GLY A 413 -12.70 -20.15 0.87
C GLY A 413 -11.68 -19.10 1.33
N LEU A 414 -11.38 -19.08 2.63
CA LEU A 414 -10.54 -18.05 3.27
C LEU A 414 -9.06 -18.06 2.85
N LYS A 415 -8.57 -19.17 2.26
CA LYS A 415 -7.16 -19.33 1.87
C LYS A 415 -6.91 -19.04 0.38
N CYS A 416 -7.90 -18.46 -0.30
CA CYS A 416 -7.79 -18.07 -1.70
C CYS A 416 -6.57 -17.15 -1.91
N GLY A 417 -5.67 -17.52 -2.84
CA GLY A 417 -4.43 -16.78 -3.09
C GLY A 417 -3.28 -17.00 -2.10
N GLU A 418 -3.50 -17.67 -0.96
CA GLU A 418 -2.42 -18.01 0.01
C GLU A 418 -1.56 -19.19 -0.47
N TRP A 419 -2.22 -20.15 -1.13
CA TRP A 419 -1.69 -21.19 -2.02
C TRP A 419 -0.35 -20.84 -2.70
N LEU A 420 0.78 -21.46 -2.33
CA LEU A 420 2.05 -21.28 -3.07
C LEU A 420 2.00 -21.93 -4.47
N ASP A 421 1.27 -23.04 -4.59
CA ASP A 421 1.11 -23.84 -5.80
C ASP A 421 -0.37 -24.17 -6.03
N GLY A 422 -0.84 -24.13 -7.29
CA GLY A 422 -2.22 -24.51 -7.68
C GLY A 422 -2.88 -23.60 -8.71
N GLU A 423 -3.96 -24.09 -9.34
CA GLU A 423 -4.71 -23.41 -10.41
C GLU A 423 -5.25 -22.03 -10.00
N CYS A 424 -5.71 -21.88 -8.75
CA CYS A 424 -6.15 -20.60 -8.18
C CYS A 424 -5.07 -19.51 -8.35
N ARG A 425 -3.82 -19.82 -7.97
CA ARG A 425 -2.71 -18.87 -8.08
C ARG A 425 -2.39 -18.55 -9.53
N VAL A 426 -2.36 -19.56 -10.40
CA VAL A 426 -2.08 -19.37 -11.83
C VAL A 426 -3.12 -18.42 -12.45
N ASN A 427 -4.40 -18.61 -12.11
CA ASN A 427 -5.46 -17.71 -12.56
C ASN A 427 -5.30 -16.27 -12.00
N LEU A 428 -4.98 -16.09 -10.71
CA LEU A 428 -4.70 -14.75 -10.15
C LEU A 428 -3.51 -14.04 -10.83
N ASP A 429 -2.41 -14.77 -11.01
CA ASP A 429 -1.21 -14.26 -11.69
C ASP A 429 -1.54 -13.87 -13.14
N MET A 430 -2.39 -14.65 -13.84
CA MET A 430 -2.88 -14.33 -15.19
C MET A 430 -3.80 -13.10 -15.22
N ARG A 431 -4.68 -12.94 -14.22
CA ARG A 431 -5.52 -11.73 -14.11
C ARG A 431 -4.67 -10.47 -13.96
N MET A 432 -3.61 -10.52 -13.16
CA MET A 432 -2.68 -9.40 -13.01
C MET A 432 -1.92 -9.12 -14.32
N LYS A 433 -1.48 -10.16 -15.03
CA LYS A 433 -0.87 -10.03 -16.37
C LYS A 433 -1.81 -9.30 -17.34
N CYS A 434 -3.05 -9.76 -17.49
CA CYS A 434 -4.04 -9.15 -18.39
C CYS A 434 -4.30 -7.69 -18.05
N PHE A 435 -4.37 -7.35 -16.76
CA PHE A 435 -4.50 -5.97 -16.31
C PHE A 435 -3.29 -5.11 -16.73
N LEU A 436 -2.05 -5.57 -16.48
CA LEU A 436 -0.84 -4.82 -16.81
C LEU A 436 -0.66 -4.64 -18.33
N GLU A 437 -1.00 -5.65 -19.13
CA GLU A 437 -1.01 -5.56 -20.60
C GLU A 437 -2.03 -4.51 -21.06
N SER A 438 -3.28 -4.63 -20.61
CA SER A 438 -4.34 -3.68 -20.99
C SER A 438 -4.02 -2.25 -20.54
N LEU A 439 -3.38 -2.09 -19.38
CA LEU A 439 -2.94 -0.79 -18.88
C LEU A 439 -1.84 -0.17 -19.76
N TYR A 440 -0.87 -0.97 -20.17
CA TYR A 440 0.21 -0.52 -21.04
C TYR A 440 -0.29 -0.19 -22.46
N ASP A 441 -1.22 -1.00 -22.99
CA ASP A 441 -1.83 -0.80 -24.30
C ASP A 441 -2.68 0.47 -24.34
N ALA A 442 -3.46 0.73 -23.28
CA ALA A 442 -4.25 1.95 -23.15
C ALA A 442 -3.37 3.19 -22.94
N TYR A 443 -2.31 3.05 -22.13
CA TYR A 443 -1.44 4.16 -21.73
C TYR A 443 0.05 3.74 -21.77
N PRO A 444 0.71 3.83 -22.93
CA PRO A 444 2.13 3.52 -23.04
C PRO A 444 2.98 4.40 -22.10
N GLY A 445 3.90 3.79 -21.36
CA GLY A 445 4.74 4.48 -20.37
C GLY A 445 4.07 4.72 -19.01
N SER A 446 2.85 4.23 -18.79
CA SER A 446 2.15 4.29 -17.50
C SER A 446 2.80 3.46 -16.39
N ILE A 447 3.69 2.53 -16.73
CA ILE A 447 4.40 1.69 -15.77
C ILE A 447 5.66 2.43 -15.27
N PRO A 448 5.72 2.83 -13.98
CA PRO A 448 6.93 3.44 -13.43
C PRO A 448 8.05 2.40 -13.38
N PRO A 449 9.26 2.69 -13.88
CA PRO A 449 10.38 1.76 -13.80
C PRO A 449 10.72 1.35 -12.38
N GLY A 450 10.47 2.24 -11.41
CA GLY A 450 10.70 1.99 -10.00
C GLY A 450 9.84 0.88 -9.38
N ILE A 451 8.80 0.42 -10.09
CA ILE A 451 7.95 -0.70 -9.66
C ILE A 451 8.76 -1.97 -9.43
N ILE A 452 9.93 -2.13 -10.05
CA ILE A 452 10.79 -3.30 -9.84
C ILE A 452 11.37 -3.37 -8.44
N PHE A 453 11.47 -2.24 -7.72
CA PHE A 453 12.07 -2.14 -6.39
C PHE A 453 11.06 -2.30 -5.24
N VAL A 454 9.77 -2.37 -5.54
CA VAL A 454 8.72 -2.45 -4.52
C VAL A 454 8.69 -3.82 -3.83
N PRO A 455 8.33 -3.89 -2.54
CA PRO A 455 8.20 -5.17 -1.83
C PRO A 455 7.08 -6.05 -2.40
N GLY A 456 7.24 -7.37 -2.27
CA GLY A 456 6.19 -8.35 -2.56
C GLY A 456 6.62 -9.48 -3.49
N ARG A 457 5.77 -10.51 -3.61
CA ARG A 457 6.01 -11.66 -4.49
C ARG A 457 5.93 -11.22 -5.96
N ARG A 458 6.88 -11.69 -6.77
CA ARG A 458 6.90 -11.47 -8.22
C ARG A 458 6.07 -12.51 -8.96
N LEU A 459 5.46 -12.11 -10.08
CA LEU A 459 4.66 -13.00 -10.93
C LEU A 459 5.50 -14.17 -11.43
N ALA A 460 4.89 -15.36 -11.43
CA ALA A 460 5.52 -16.55 -11.96
C ALA A 460 5.31 -16.72 -13.48
N VAL A 461 4.81 -15.67 -14.15
CA VAL A 461 4.45 -15.64 -15.57
C VAL A 461 5.63 -15.18 -16.42
N GLU A 462 5.81 -15.82 -17.57
CA GLU A 462 6.86 -15.49 -18.54
C GLU A 462 6.77 -14.03 -18.98
N GLY A 463 7.91 -13.32 -19.02
CA GLY A 463 7.98 -11.88 -19.32
C GLY A 463 7.50 -10.95 -18.19
N PHE A 464 6.86 -11.47 -17.14
CA PHE A 464 6.29 -10.65 -16.06
C PHE A 464 6.98 -10.80 -14.70
N GLY A 465 8.14 -11.45 -14.65
CA GLY A 465 8.94 -11.65 -13.42
C GLY A 465 9.38 -10.37 -12.69
N TRP A 466 9.18 -9.20 -13.29
CA TRP A 466 9.38 -7.88 -12.69
C TRP A 466 8.18 -7.40 -11.86
N ALA A 467 6.97 -7.85 -12.23
CA ALA A 467 5.70 -7.35 -11.69
C ALA A 467 5.30 -8.08 -10.41
N LEU A 468 4.53 -7.39 -9.57
CA LEU A 468 3.96 -7.94 -8.35
C LEU A 468 2.75 -8.84 -8.64
N CYS A 469 2.59 -9.90 -7.84
CA CYS A 469 1.37 -10.72 -7.84
C CYS A 469 0.17 -10.00 -7.23
N SER A 470 0.42 -9.13 -6.26
CA SER A 470 -0.57 -8.32 -5.57
C SER A 470 0.08 -7.02 -5.14
N TRP A 471 -0.64 -5.92 -5.27
CA TRP A 471 -0.26 -4.59 -4.83
C TRP A 471 -0.69 -4.36 -3.37
N MET A 472 -1.61 -5.14 -2.80
CA MET A 472 -2.03 -5.07 -1.39
C MET A 472 -1.02 -5.72 -0.42
N VAL A 473 0.27 -5.41 -0.55
CA VAL A 473 1.36 -6.07 0.20
C VAL A 473 1.43 -5.59 1.65
N GLY A 474 0.95 -4.38 1.94
CA GLY A 474 1.04 -3.80 3.28
C GLY A 474 2.47 -3.52 3.70
N GLN A 475 3.28 -2.99 2.79
CA GLN A 475 4.66 -2.59 3.08
C GLN A 475 4.97 -1.24 2.45
N ASN A 476 5.59 -0.34 3.22
CA ASN A 476 6.16 0.88 2.63
C ASN A 476 7.38 0.51 1.79
N VAL A 477 7.60 1.24 0.71
CA VAL A 477 8.93 1.37 0.13
C VAL A 477 9.75 2.18 1.14
N GLY A 478 10.97 1.73 1.47
CA GLY A 478 11.86 2.48 2.35
C GLY A 478 12.20 3.86 1.80
N HIS A 479 13.07 4.60 2.50
CA HIS A 479 13.50 5.93 2.06
C HIS A 479 14.01 5.92 0.60
N ASP A 480 13.76 7.03 -0.11
CA ASP A 480 13.91 7.30 -1.56
C ASP A 480 12.81 6.84 -2.51
N ASP A 481 11.78 6.16 -2.00
CA ASP A 481 10.60 5.67 -2.74
C ASP A 481 10.78 5.58 -4.28
N PRO A 482 11.58 4.61 -4.77
CA PRO A 482 11.97 4.51 -6.18
C PRO A 482 10.84 4.51 -7.19
N ILE A 483 9.61 4.17 -6.77
CA ILE A 483 8.44 4.18 -7.67
C ILE A 483 8.07 5.58 -8.17
N PHE A 484 8.46 6.63 -7.44
CA PHE A 484 8.28 8.03 -7.85
C PHE A 484 9.55 8.68 -8.41
N SER A 485 10.71 8.03 -8.27
CA SER A 485 12.02 8.58 -8.60
C SER A 485 12.58 7.89 -9.84
N HIS A 486 12.18 8.38 -11.02
CA HIS A 486 12.67 7.87 -12.31
C HIS A 486 12.83 8.98 -13.35
N LYS A 487 13.88 8.87 -14.16
CA LYS A 487 14.20 9.82 -15.25
C LYS A 487 13.67 9.38 -16.62
N THR A 488 13.40 8.10 -16.79
CA THR A 488 13.02 7.50 -18.08
C THR A 488 11.80 6.61 -17.90
N ALA A 489 10.93 6.52 -18.90
CA ALA A 489 9.77 5.63 -18.87
C ALA A 489 10.21 4.17 -19.07
N ALA A 490 9.46 3.24 -18.47
CA ALA A 490 9.67 1.81 -18.72
C ALA A 490 8.95 1.37 -20.00
N GLU A 491 9.51 0.37 -20.68
CA GLU A 491 8.93 -0.20 -21.89
C GLU A 491 8.60 -1.67 -21.65
N LEU A 492 7.34 -2.06 -21.87
CA LEU A 492 6.93 -3.45 -21.77
C LEU A 492 7.27 -4.17 -23.08
N THR A 493 8.05 -5.24 -22.99
CA THR A 493 8.46 -6.06 -24.14
C THR A 493 8.02 -7.51 -23.92
N LEU A 494 8.03 -8.31 -24.99
CA LEU A 494 7.72 -9.75 -24.91
C LEU A 494 8.61 -10.50 -23.90
N ASP A 495 9.87 -10.06 -23.74
CA ASP A 495 10.86 -10.70 -22.88
C ASP A 495 10.84 -10.19 -21.42
N GLY A 496 10.14 -9.09 -21.13
CA GLY A 496 10.30 -8.39 -19.86
C GLY A 496 9.97 -6.90 -19.89
N LEU A 497 10.06 -6.27 -18.72
CA LEU A 497 10.06 -4.81 -18.59
C LEU A 497 11.48 -4.28 -18.82
N LEU A 498 11.63 -3.39 -19.79
CA LEU A 498 12.87 -2.67 -20.06
C LEU A 498 12.91 -1.40 -19.21
N VAL A 499 13.96 -1.27 -18.40
CA VAL A 499 14.23 -0.13 -17.53
C VAL A 499 15.68 0.34 -17.67
N ARG A 500 15.97 1.55 -17.20
CA ARG A 500 17.33 2.13 -17.20
C ARG A 500 17.71 2.57 -15.81
N TYR A 501 18.78 1.98 -15.28
CA TYR A 501 19.29 2.23 -13.94
C TYR A 501 20.78 1.95 -13.90
N SER A 502 21.49 2.63 -13.00
CA SER A 502 22.88 2.28 -12.70
C SER A 502 22.94 0.95 -11.96
N GLY A 503 24.14 0.38 -11.87
CA GLY A 503 24.32 -0.89 -11.21
C GLY A 503 25.74 -1.40 -11.26
N PHE A 504 25.90 -2.61 -10.74
CA PHE A 504 27.18 -3.28 -10.63
C PHE A 504 27.07 -4.66 -11.26
N ARG A 505 28.03 -5.04 -12.09
CA ARG A 505 28.19 -6.43 -12.51
C ARG A 505 29.15 -7.12 -11.55
N LEU A 506 28.68 -8.16 -10.89
CA LEU A 506 29.47 -8.90 -9.92
C LEU A 506 30.29 -9.95 -10.66
N ARG A 507 31.62 -9.78 -10.65
CA ARG A 507 32.58 -10.76 -11.16
C ARG A 507 33.04 -11.61 -9.98
N SER A 508 33.02 -12.93 -10.11
CA SER A 508 33.41 -13.83 -9.03
C SER A 508 34.13 -15.06 -9.58
N SER A 509 35.34 -15.31 -9.09
CA SER A 509 36.10 -16.52 -9.39
C SER A 509 35.75 -17.71 -8.47
N GLY A 510 34.85 -17.54 -7.48
CA GLY A 510 34.58 -18.56 -6.45
C GLY A 510 33.41 -18.26 -5.49
N ASN A 511 33.67 -18.38 -4.18
CA ASN A 511 32.74 -18.06 -3.07
C ASN A 511 32.77 -16.54 -2.74
N ARG A 512 31.70 -15.99 -2.16
CA ARG A 512 31.63 -14.56 -1.79
C ARG A 512 32.22 -14.28 -0.41
N MET A 513 32.73 -13.06 -0.18
CA MET A 513 33.03 -12.56 1.17
C MET A 513 31.72 -12.30 1.93
N TYR A 514 31.14 -13.39 2.43
CA TYR A 514 29.84 -13.40 3.09
C TYR A 514 30.00 -13.57 4.60
N ASP A 515 29.43 -12.62 5.33
CA ASP A 515 29.21 -12.72 6.76
C ASP A 515 27.86 -13.40 7.02
N ALA A 516 27.92 -14.63 7.51
CA ALA A 516 26.74 -15.42 7.84
C ALA A 516 26.01 -14.92 9.08
N ALA A 517 26.69 -14.27 10.01
CA ALA A 517 26.08 -13.72 11.21
C ALA A 517 25.25 -12.47 10.88
N GLU A 518 25.76 -11.61 9.99
CA GLU A 518 25.07 -10.37 9.59
C GLU A 518 24.18 -10.52 8.33
N ASN A 519 24.19 -11.69 7.69
CA ASN A 519 23.51 -11.95 6.41
C ASN A 519 23.88 -10.89 5.34
N LYS A 520 25.18 -10.62 5.24
CA LYS A 520 25.78 -9.49 4.52
C LYS A 520 26.95 -9.96 3.67
N PHE A 521 27.15 -9.39 2.49
CA PHE A 521 28.42 -9.52 1.77
C PHE A 521 28.96 -8.15 1.34
N ALA A 522 30.26 -8.09 1.07
CA ALA A 522 30.91 -6.88 0.59
C ALA A 522 31.75 -7.15 -0.65
N PHE A 523 31.90 -6.14 -1.50
CA PHE A 523 32.75 -6.20 -2.68
C PHE A 523 33.44 -4.84 -2.95
N PRO A 524 34.68 -4.85 -3.45
CA PRO A 524 35.37 -3.67 -3.93
C PRO A 524 34.96 -3.33 -5.38
N CYS A 525 35.01 -2.04 -5.75
CA CYS A 525 34.78 -1.59 -7.12
C CYS A 525 36.04 -1.08 -7.83
N ASP A 526 37.15 -0.93 -7.10
CA ASP A 526 38.39 -0.37 -7.61
C ASP A 526 39.60 -1.28 -7.34
N ILE A 527 40.64 -1.13 -8.17
CA ILE A 527 41.86 -1.93 -8.08
C ILE A 527 42.68 -1.60 -6.82
N LEU A 528 42.51 -0.40 -6.25
CA LEU A 528 43.21 0.03 -5.04
C LEU A 528 42.52 -0.48 -3.76
N LEU A 529 41.33 -1.10 -3.88
CA LEU A 529 40.51 -1.60 -2.79
C LEU A 529 40.18 -0.52 -1.76
N LEU A 530 39.92 0.70 -2.24
CA LEU A 530 39.56 1.86 -1.41
C LEU A 530 38.05 2.06 -1.33
N GLU A 531 37.31 1.63 -2.36
CA GLU A 531 35.87 1.77 -2.47
C GLU A 531 35.18 0.43 -2.30
N TRP A 532 34.52 0.27 -1.14
CA TRP A 532 33.81 -0.94 -0.75
C TRP A 532 32.32 -0.69 -0.66
N TYR A 533 31.55 -1.63 -1.22
CA TYR A 533 30.11 -1.65 -1.11
C TYR A 533 29.67 -2.85 -0.29
N CYS A 534 28.69 -2.61 0.58
CA CYS A 534 28.09 -3.60 1.44
C CYS A 534 26.67 -3.88 0.99
N VAL A 535 26.28 -5.15 1.03
CA VAL A 535 24.97 -5.62 0.60
C VAL A 535 24.35 -6.50 1.67
N GLN A 536 23.06 -6.28 1.96
CA GLN A 536 22.29 -7.04 2.93
C GLN A 536 20.89 -7.32 2.40
N SER A 537 20.27 -8.42 2.82
CA SER A 537 18.85 -8.69 2.51
C SER A 537 17.92 -7.60 3.07
N CYS A 538 16.97 -7.14 2.26
CA CYS A 538 16.01 -6.12 2.68
C CYS A 538 14.84 -6.67 3.50
N ASP A 539 14.37 -7.89 3.17
CA ASP A 539 13.05 -8.38 3.59
C ASP A 539 13.14 -9.48 4.66
N GLY A 540 14.21 -9.50 5.46
CA GLY A 540 14.42 -10.49 6.54
C GLY A 540 14.63 -11.93 6.05
N LYS A 541 14.67 -12.16 4.73
CA LYS A 541 14.98 -13.45 4.11
C LYS A 541 16.47 -13.72 4.16
N THR A 542 16.87 -14.96 4.38
CA THR A 542 18.25 -15.40 4.15
C THR A 542 18.66 -15.02 2.73
N MET A 543 19.80 -14.36 2.59
CA MET A 543 20.26 -13.92 1.29
C MET A 543 20.65 -15.15 0.46
N SER A 544 20.07 -15.24 -0.75
CA SER A 544 20.52 -16.23 -1.73
C SER A 544 21.87 -15.80 -2.27
N ILE A 545 22.95 -16.22 -1.62
CA ILE A 545 24.32 -15.85 -2.03
C ILE A 545 24.56 -16.42 -3.43
N PRO A 546 24.72 -15.57 -4.44
CA PRO A 546 24.92 -16.07 -5.78
C PRO A 546 26.32 -16.68 -5.91
N LYS A 547 26.42 -17.95 -6.32
CA LYS A 547 27.71 -18.61 -6.59
C LYS A 547 28.10 -18.42 -8.05
N GLY A 548 29.38 -18.09 -8.30
CA GLY A 548 29.93 -17.93 -9.64
C GLY A 548 29.51 -16.64 -10.36
N ASP A 549 29.99 -16.54 -11.60
CA ASP A 549 29.69 -15.44 -12.51
C ASP A 549 28.23 -15.43 -12.98
N GLY A 550 27.77 -14.26 -13.46
CA GLY A 550 26.41 -14.11 -14.00
C GLY A 550 25.44 -13.44 -13.05
N HIS A 551 25.93 -12.61 -12.13
CA HIS A 551 25.12 -11.87 -11.19
C HIS A 551 25.39 -10.36 -11.32
N ALA A 552 24.37 -9.57 -11.03
CA ALA A 552 24.47 -8.12 -11.07
C ALA A 552 23.58 -7.50 -9.99
N ILE A 553 23.80 -6.22 -9.73
CA ILE A 553 23.00 -5.39 -8.85
C ILE A 553 22.44 -4.25 -9.67
N ILE A 554 21.12 -4.06 -9.60
CA ILE A 554 20.44 -2.87 -10.13
C ILE A 554 20.23 -1.91 -8.95
N SER A 555 20.75 -0.69 -9.05
CA SER A 555 20.65 0.32 -8.00
C SER A 555 19.46 1.25 -8.25
N SER A 556 18.70 1.59 -7.22
CA SER A 556 17.64 2.61 -7.35
C SER A 556 18.18 4.03 -7.49
N ARG A 557 19.39 4.28 -6.96
CA ARG A 557 20.10 5.56 -7.04
C ARG A 557 21.20 5.49 -8.09
N GLU A 558 21.40 6.60 -8.79
CA GLU A 558 22.51 6.77 -9.73
C GLU A 558 23.86 6.54 -9.03
N GLU A 559 24.05 7.14 -7.85
CA GLU A 559 25.20 6.95 -6.98
C GLU A 559 24.81 6.33 -5.64
N VAL A 560 25.48 5.25 -5.25
CA VAL A 560 25.33 4.63 -3.92
C VAL A 560 26.25 5.32 -2.93
N ARG A 561 25.69 5.80 -1.82
CA ARG A 561 26.38 6.57 -0.77
C ARG A 561 26.46 5.78 0.54
N GLU A 562 26.86 6.45 1.62
CA GLU A 562 26.95 5.90 2.98
C GLU A 562 25.59 5.39 3.50
N ASP A 563 24.49 6.03 3.10
CA ASP A 563 23.15 5.63 3.50
C ASP A 563 22.67 4.38 2.75
N LYS A 564 21.94 3.51 3.45
CA LYS A 564 21.32 2.33 2.84
C LYS A 564 20.31 2.75 1.79
N SER A 565 20.50 2.25 0.58
CA SER A 565 19.59 2.42 -0.55
C SER A 565 19.04 1.08 -1.02
N ILE A 566 17.82 1.08 -1.57
CA ILE A 566 17.18 -0.13 -2.09
C ILE A 566 17.83 -0.51 -3.43
N ALA A 567 18.13 -1.78 -3.61
CA ALA A 567 18.65 -2.34 -4.85
C ALA A 567 18.08 -3.73 -5.11
N LEU A 568 18.34 -4.28 -6.30
CA LEU A 568 17.96 -5.63 -6.69
C LEU A 568 19.20 -6.45 -6.99
N LEU A 569 19.30 -7.62 -6.36
CA LEU A 569 20.22 -8.66 -6.77
C LEU A 569 19.56 -9.47 -7.89
N VAL A 570 20.23 -9.57 -9.04
CA VAL A 570 19.69 -10.20 -10.24
C VAL A 570 20.64 -11.24 -10.83
N SER A 571 20.07 -12.26 -11.47
CA SER A 571 20.81 -13.24 -12.28
C SER A 571 20.77 -12.78 -13.73
N VAL A 572 21.95 -12.64 -14.35
CA VAL A 572 22.10 -12.30 -15.76
C VAL A 572 21.98 -13.57 -16.60
N LYS A 573 20.95 -13.62 -17.44
CA LYS A 573 20.64 -14.78 -18.29
C LYS A 573 21.19 -14.65 -19.70
N LYS A 574 21.10 -13.46 -20.27
CA LYS A 574 21.55 -13.14 -21.63
C LYS A 574 22.09 -11.71 -21.69
N THR A 575 23.15 -11.51 -22.47
CA THR A 575 23.77 -10.19 -22.70
C THR A 575 23.71 -9.87 -24.18
N LEU A 576 23.02 -8.78 -24.55
CA LEU A 576 22.99 -8.23 -25.91
C LEU A 576 23.30 -6.73 -25.81
N ARG A 577 24.58 -6.37 -25.82
CA ARG A 577 25.01 -4.99 -25.51
C ARG A 577 24.23 -3.95 -26.35
N PRO A 578 23.68 -2.89 -25.72
CA PRO A 578 23.82 -2.51 -24.31
C PRO A 578 22.83 -3.19 -23.34
N LYS A 579 21.90 -4.03 -23.81
CA LYS A 579 20.81 -4.64 -23.02
C LYS A 579 21.25 -5.89 -22.25
N LEU A 580 20.92 -5.95 -20.96
CA LEU A 580 21.08 -7.13 -20.11
C LEU A 580 19.71 -7.75 -19.81
N TYR A 581 19.56 -9.05 -20.05
CA TYR A 581 18.35 -9.80 -19.71
C TYR A 581 18.56 -10.50 -18.37
N VAL A 582 17.69 -10.19 -17.41
CA VAL A 582 17.91 -10.54 -16.02
C VAL A 582 16.65 -11.04 -15.33
N GLU A 583 16.84 -11.88 -14.32
CA GLU A 583 15.81 -12.33 -13.39
C GLU A 583 16.08 -11.79 -11.99
N ILE A 584 15.05 -11.26 -11.33
CA ILE A 584 15.15 -10.79 -9.94
C ILE A 584 15.32 -11.99 -9.02
N LEU A 585 16.42 -12.01 -8.26
CA LEU A 585 16.64 -12.98 -7.20
C LEU A 585 16.08 -12.45 -5.89
N GLN A 586 16.45 -11.22 -5.52
CA GLN A 586 16.13 -10.68 -4.20
C GLN A 586 16.23 -9.15 -4.15
N ARG A 587 15.42 -8.54 -3.28
CA ARG A 587 15.55 -7.14 -2.88
C ARG A 587 16.59 -7.01 -1.78
N ILE A 588 17.49 -6.05 -1.93
CA ILE A 588 18.65 -5.86 -1.05
C ILE A 588 18.80 -4.39 -0.64
N TRP A 589 19.43 -4.18 0.50
CA TRP A 589 20.04 -2.91 0.87
C TRP A 589 21.47 -2.86 0.34
N ILE A 590 21.87 -1.74 -0.23
CA ILE A 590 23.25 -1.47 -0.62
C ILE A 590 23.71 -0.11 -0.10
N TRP A 591 24.94 -0.03 0.38
CA TRP A 591 25.59 1.20 0.82
C TRP A 591 27.10 1.12 0.61
N ARG A 592 27.75 2.28 0.58
CA ARG A 592 29.20 2.42 0.57
C ARG A 592 29.73 2.41 2.00
N GLU A 593 30.73 1.58 2.28
CA GLU A 593 31.41 1.55 3.57
C GLU A 593 32.42 2.70 3.65
N THR A 594 32.41 3.43 4.77
CA THR A 594 33.32 4.56 5.03
C THR A 594 34.08 4.42 6.33
N ASP A 595 33.75 3.43 7.16
CA ASP A 595 34.50 3.10 8.36
C ASP A 595 35.85 2.50 7.96
N GLN A 596 36.93 3.25 8.21
CA GLN A 596 38.28 2.87 7.82
C GLN A 596 38.74 1.58 8.48
N ALA A 597 38.33 1.32 9.73
CA ALA A 597 38.69 0.08 10.42
C ALA A 597 38.03 -1.14 9.74
N LYS A 598 36.77 -1.00 9.32
CA LYS A 598 36.07 -2.06 8.56
C LYS A 598 36.66 -2.25 7.18
N ILE A 599 37.01 -1.17 6.47
CA ILE A 599 37.67 -1.25 5.16
C ILE A 599 39.00 -1.98 5.28
N GLU A 600 39.80 -1.73 6.31
CA GLU A 600 41.07 -2.43 6.53
C GLU A 600 40.88 -3.93 6.78
N VAL A 601 39.84 -4.31 7.53
CA VAL A 601 39.47 -5.72 7.75
C VAL A 601 39.04 -6.38 6.44
N LEU A 602 38.18 -5.73 5.66
CA LEU A 602 37.72 -6.22 4.36
C LEU A 602 38.89 -6.40 3.38
N ARG A 603 39.77 -5.39 3.30
CA ARG A 603 40.96 -5.44 2.47
C ARG A 603 41.88 -6.58 2.89
N ARG A 604 42.14 -6.76 4.18
CA ARG A 604 42.98 -7.87 4.68
C ARG A 604 42.40 -9.22 4.27
N SER A 605 41.10 -9.42 4.54
CA SER A 605 40.39 -10.65 4.19
C SER A 605 40.40 -10.93 2.68
N PHE A 606 40.29 -9.89 1.85
CA PHE A 606 40.40 -10.02 0.39
C PHE A 606 41.78 -10.51 -0.05
N TRP A 607 42.86 -9.96 0.51
CA TRP A 607 44.23 -10.39 0.18
C TRP A 607 44.53 -11.80 0.67
N GLU A 608 44.05 -12.18 1.86
CA GLU A 608 44.20 -13.53 2.42
C GLU A 608 43.50 -14.59 1.56
N ASN A 609 42.38 -14.24 0.92
CA ASN A 609 41.58 -15.16 0.10
C ASN A 609 41.86 -15.06 -1.42
N LYS A 610 42.81 -14.22 -1.84
CA LYS A 610 43.07 -13.86 -3.25
C LYS A 610 43.30 -15.04 -4.21
N ILE A 611 43.73 -16.19 -3.70
CA ILE A 611 44.05 -17.38 -4.50
C ILE A 611 42.79 -18.19 -4.85
N ASN A 612 41.70 -18.06 -4.08
CA ASN A 612 40.48 -18.88 -4.24
C ASN A 612 39.20 -18.04 -4.48
N VAL A 613 39.20 -16.75 -4.11
CA VAL A 613 38.03 -15.87 -4.12
C VAL A 613 38.47 -14.45 -4.47
N CYS A 614 38.03 -13.93 -5.61
CA CYS A 614 38.12 -12.52 -5.92
C CYS A 614 36.77 -12.06 -6.45
N GLU A 615 36.02 -11.36 -5.61
CA GLU A 615 34.80 -10.68 -6.02
C GLU A 615 35.13 -9.22 -6.26
N TYR A 616 34.73 -8.68 -7.40
CA TYR A 616 34.77 -7.23 -7.63
C TYR A 616 33.55 -6.80 -8.41
N GLY A 617 33.10 -5.57 -8.14
CA GLY A 617 32.00 -4.92 -8.83
C GLY A 617 32.53 -4.13 -10.01
N GLU A 618 32.18 -4.53 -11.23
CA GLU A 618 32.32 -3.69 -12.42
C GLU A 618 31.16 -2.68 -12.43
N VAL A 619 31.47 -1.40 -12.27
CA VAL A 619 30.47 -0.32 -12.33
C VAL A 619 29.95 -0.21 -13.76
N LEU A 620 28.62 -0.24 -13.90
CA LEU A 620 27.94 -0.09 -15.19
C LEU A 620 27.56 1.37 -15.42
N ASN A 621 27.29 1.73 -16.68
CA ASN A 621 26.82 3.08 -17.04
C ASN A 621 25.56 3.45 -16.24
N SER A 622 25.39 4.75 -15.95
CA SER A 622 24.23 5.24 -15.21
C SER A 622 22.89 5.00 -15.94
N ASP A 623 22.93 4.82 -17.27
CA ASP A 623 21.77 4.55 -18.13
C ASP A 623 21.67 3.10 -18.62
N GLN A 624 22.39 2.18 -17.98
CA GLN A 624 22.44 0.76 -18.33
C GLN A 624 21.02 0.18 -18.50
N GLN A 625 20.81 -0.54 -19.62
CA GLN A 625 19.54 -1.14 -19.98
C GLN A 625 19.34 -2.52 -19.36
N TRP A 626 18.25 -2.70 -18.63
CA TRP A 626 17.87 -3.94 -17.98
C TRP A 626 16.51 -4.41 -18.49
N CYS A 627 16.47 -5.59 -19.10
CA CYS A 627 15.24 -6.28 -19.46
C CYS A 627 14.94 -7.32 -18.40
N ILE A 628 13.94 -7.05 -17.58
CA ILE A 628 13.64 -7.85 -16.40
C ILE A 628 12.40 -8.68 -16.70
N GLY A 629 12.53 -10.00 -16.67
CA GLY A 629 11.45 -10.93 -16.97
C GLY A 629 11.78 -12.33 -16.47
N LYS A 630 10.75 -13.18 -16.33
CA LYS A 630 10.94 -14.60 -16.03
C LYS A 630 10.94 -15.34 -17.36
N GLN A 631 11.90 -16.23 -17.63
CA GLN A 631 11.88 -17.01 -18.87
C GLN A 631 11.90 -18.52 -18.56
N LYS A 632 11.27 -19.33 -19.41
CA LYS A 632 11.48 -20.78 -19.41
C LYS A 632 12.81 -21.09 -20.07
N TRP A 633 13.89 -21.15 -19.29
CA TRP A 633 15.21 -21.51 -19.81
C TRP A 633 15.42 -23.03 -19.92
N ASP A 634 14.38 -23.77 -20.34
CA ASP A 634 14.55 -25.16 -20.72
C ASP A 634 14.77 -25.25 -22.25
N ASN A 635 15.99 -25.66 -22.62
CA ASN A 635 16.39 -26.17 -23.93
C ASN A 635 16.69 -25.19 -25.07
N ILE A 636 17.59 -24.22 -24.86
CA ILE A 636 18.47 -23.74 -25.94
C ILE A 636 19.93 -23.77 -25.49
N ARG A 637 20.43 -24.98 -25.21
CA ARG A 637 21.82 -25.33 -25.50
C ARG A 637 21.79 -26.18 -26.78
N HIS A 638 22.58 -25.76 -27.76
CA HIS A 638 22.70 -26.30 -29.13
C HIS A 638 21.66 -25.85 -30.16
N ARG A 639 21.98 -24.73 -30.83
CA ARG A 639 22.08 -24.64 -32.29
C ARG A 639 22.86 -23.36 -32.65
N GLU A 640 24.16 -23.38 -32.39
CA GLU A 640 25.07 -22.68 -33.28
C GLU A 640 25.10 -23.53 -34.57
N SER A 641 24.31 -23.12 -35.56
CA SER A 641 24.50 -23.58 -36.92
C SER A 641 25.79 -22.96 -37.43
N VAL A 642 26.86 -23.75 -37.37
CA VAL A 642 28.08 -23.59 -38.16
C VAL A 642 27.66 -23.51 -39.63
N TYR A 643 27.62 -22.29 -40.18
CA TYR A 643 27.75 -22.09 -41.62
C TYR A 643 29.25 -22.01 -41.92
N THR A 644 29.89 -23.17 -42.07
CA THR A 644 31.14 -23.25 -42.82
C THR A 644 30.78 -23.02 -44.29
N VAL A 645 31.09 -21.82 -44.79
CA VAL A 645 31.20 -21.59 -46.23
C VAL A 645 32.51 -22.25 -46.66
N SER A 646 32.40 -23.38 -47.35
CA SER A 646 33.51 -23.95 -48.10
C SER A 646 33.76 -23.09 -49.35
N ILE A 647 34.95 -22.50 -49.44
CA ILE A 647 35.60 -22.16 -50.71
C ILE A 647 36.54 -23.32 -51.04
#